data_AF-A0A818WW73-F1
#
_entry.id   AF-A0A818WW73-F1
#
_cell.length_a   1.000
_cell.length_b   1.000
_cell.length_c   1.000
_cell.angle_alpha   90.00
_cell.angle_beta   90.00
_cell.angle_gamma   90.00
#
_symmetry.space_group_name_H-M   'P 1'
#
loop_
_entity.id
_entity.type
_entity.pdbx_description
1 polymer ?
#
loop_
_entity_poly.entity_id
_entity_poly.type
_entity_poly.pdbx_seq_one_letter_code
_entity_poly.pdbx_strand_id
1 'polypeptide(L)'
;MNTISTVTRDISEFLKHPLIIWAENFIKIENKLSYEQLINSTCFHAIIRSIDPRLQNSRLPNEASDTSSRLVNLDFILRSIRSFVQVGLMSFFYFCFCIAMLCLPKDVLRYTIVAKLPNIYIIAHEPYTEYSFDEIERVLLLLFACSVSGGDQKDIHIQHLTTLDESIQQSLMPHIEELTNEINTIVQPQEYFFNDDFNTDNDKRLKCLFINLLNLINERDHYFEEILELEQDKDTLKQKLELYQSSSSNLINIGAGGGTNSGTNLHSTLSQTSLNTFLNDLETKNPGIEITDYKAKMRQMKSDLDDKMDIIETMREEFDLLQIELNRIKTENISLTQDARLVRVYRDEIDTLNHKLREKDKHEQELERYNKRFYEFDTLKNRVEELETENQILTQTQTHFDEQIKEYRCRINEMLQSETEIMKFKHDIETITNERDLIQEKLSNLLEDKVRLELDLNSTTHTVDTLNSELRQVKFRHDNDDSRSLSISFQIQQTIKSRLLKYDLENKQLNDQLTALKERYEIDMHMKRIDEEKQNIHIQLLNEQIHEYLNNLQCLEVKNDQLAKEKLSLHNQIQDHRIEYEKTRSEYEAHNKHLQLKLNTIQQREQMETTAKFQDIEQENKRLQDRLGEMMQQISQLQIEHDHLTIVKERECALNERIINLQLKYDQLAREHLTTEKRCEMYEKNLKHYETLEHDYLELKHNNECYSRQIAHVNNLEKELIDKQLQYEQLEKENFDFKKQVKQLNEYRLNEEENIRQLKTDYLLLKQRYNEEQFDELTKKLNDACDLTRQIQIKLKKKQDETENLKKTITQNELYIEKLKNDVKHEMDLREELQEKLLNDITVEINENEEKRKTEQVAEMQQRLELALKSDKVHTSIQRSLKETIETLNHHIQDLQSDKSRLQTDLQQATLRIESLQTENLKQHQLNEQIENDRTIALNSCQHFQQTNEQLINDHDQLQKLYTKLEHEFDTTINQLTDQRTTNRMLTKECKYIWIYFNRLKFKSSDSLLLNQFM
;
A
#
# COMPACT_ATOMS: atom_id res chain seq x y z
N MET A 1 37.59 -36.89 -26.48
CA MET A 1 37.34 -38.25 -25.95
C MET A 1 38.09 -38.36 -24.64
N ASN A 2 37.44 -38.03 -23.51
CA ASN A 2 37.92 -38.36 -22.17
C ASN A 2 36.76 -39.06 -21.46
N THR A 3 36.94 -40.35 -21.24
CA THR A 3 36.10 -41.22 -20.41
C THR A 3 36.18 -40.74 -18.95
N ILE A 4 35.10 -40.15 -18.43
CA ILE A 4 34.93 -39.95 -16.99
C ILE A 4 34.31 -41.24 -16.45
N SER A 5 35.15 -42.04 -15.80
CA SER A 5 34.74 -43.15 -14.95
C SER A 5 34.03 -42.60 -13.71
N THR A 6 32.71 -42.73 -13.63
CA THR A 6 31.96 -42.55 -12.39
C THR A 6 32.33 -43.69 -11.44
N VAL A 7 33.17 -43.37 -10.44
CA VAL A 7 33.46 -44.27 -9.32
C VAL A 7 32.20 -44.31 -8.47
N THR A 8 31.48 -45.44 -8.48
CA THR A 8 30.34 -45.64 -7.59
C THR A 8 30.84 -45.82 -6.15
N ARG A 9 30.53 -44.88 -5.25
CA ARG A 9 30.85 -44.92 -3.82
C ARG A 9 30.17 -46.13 -3.18
N ASP A 10 30.92 -46.96 -2.47
CA ASP A 10 30.36 -48.11 -1.74
C ASP A 10 29.94 -47.71 -0.32
N ILE A 11 29.00 -48.43 0.30
CA ILE A 11 28.48 -48.13 1.65
C ILE A 11 29.62 -48.07 2.67
N SER A 12 30.63 -48.92 2.51
CA SER A 12 31.81 -48.98 3.39
C SER A 12 32.71 -47.74 3.30
N GLU A 13 32.68 -47.04 2.16
CA GLU A 13 33.37 -45.77 1.92
C GLU A 13 32.49 -44.58 2.35
N PHE A 14 31.17 -44.71 2.18
CA PHE A 14 30.20 -43.73 2.69
C PHE A 14 30.27 -43.61 4.21
N LEU A 15 30.25 -44.73 4.96
CA LEU A 15 30.29 -44.72 6.43
C LEU A 15 31.57 -44.10 7.03
N LYS A 16 32.62 -43.86 6.23
CA LYS A 16 33.84 -43.14 6.66
C LYS A 16 33.73 -41.62 6.49
N HIS A 17 32.57 -41.11 6.08
CA HIS A 17 32.37 -39.69 5.85
C HIS A 17 32.50 -38.88 7.16
N PRO A 18 33.12 -37.68 7.14
CA PRO A 18 33.31 -36.85 8.34
C PRO A 18 32.02 -36.59 9.15
N LEU A 19 30.90 -36.31 8.48
CA LEU A 19 29.61 -36.08 9.14
C LEU A 19 29.05 -37.32 9.84
N ILE A 20 29.37 -38.51 9.34
CA ILE A 20 28.94 -39.78 9.95
C ILE A 20 29.79 -40.08 11.18
N ILE A 21 31.10 -39.86 11.08
CA ILE A 21 32.03 -39.97 12.21
C ILE A 21 31.64 -38.97 13.31
N TRP A 22 31.23 -37.75 12.93
CA TRP A 22 30.67 -36.79 13.88
C TRP A 22 29.40 -37.33 14.56
N ALA A 23 28.42 -37.81 13.79
CA ALA A 23 27.16 -38.33 14.31
C ALA A 23 27.37 -39.51 15.29
N GLU A 24 28.31 -40.42 14.98
CA GLU A 24 28.69 -41.55 15.83
C GLU A 24 29.25 -41.07 17.19
N ASN A 25 30.15 -40.07 17.17
CA ASN A 25 30.71 -39.49 18.39
C ASN A 25 29.70 -38.64 19.17
N PHE A 26 28.79 -37.95 18.49
CA PHE A 26 27.82 -37.03 19.10
C PHE A 26 26.78 -37.78 19.96
N ILE A 27 26.33 -38.96 19.52
CA ILE A 27 25.36 -39.79 20.25
C ILE A 27 26.04 -40.79 21.21
N LYS A 28 27.37 -40.95 21.11
CA LYS A 28 28.17 -41.93 21.89
C LYS A 28 27.69 -43.36 21.70
N ILE A 29 27.56 -43.79 20.44
CA ILE A 29 27.13 -45.15 20.12
C ILE A 29 28.26 -46.12 20.50
N GLU A 30 27.99 -47.12 21.34
CA GLU A 30 29.00 -48.10 21.80
C GLU A 30 29.54 -48.99 20.66
N ASN A 31 28.78 -49.13 19.57
CA ASN A 31 29.12 -49.90 18.37
C ASN A 31 29.16 -48.98 17.13
N LYS A 32 29.90 -49.40 16.09
CA LYS A 32 29.93 -48.66 14.82
C LYS A 32 28.52 -48.46 14.25
N LEU A 33 28.23 -47.23 13.82
CA LEU A 33 26.95 -46.87 13.22
C LEU A 33 26.67 -47.74 11.98
N SER A 34 25.51 -48.40 11.97
CA SER A 34 25.06 -49.17 10.80
C SER A 34 24.36 -48.27 9.80
N TYR A 35 24.52 -48.55 8.51
CA TYR A 35 23.84 -47.82 7.44
C TYR A 35 22.31 -47.89 7.55
N GLU A 36 21.77 -49.00 8.06
CA GLU A 36 20.33 -49.15 8.31
C GLU A 36 19.81 -48.16 9.36
N GLN A 37 20.63 -47.74 10.32
CA GLN A 37 20.24 -46.76 11.34
C GLN A 37 20.09 -45.34 10.78
N LEU A 38 20.77 -45.05 9.66
CA LEU A 38 20.64 -43.77 8.95
C LEU A 38 19.35 -43.76 8.12
N ILE A 39 19.10 -44.79 7.31
CA ILE A 39 17.92 -44.88 6.44
C ILE A 39 16.61 -44.98 7.26
N ASN A 40 16.66 -45.65 8.41
CA ASN A 40 15.49 -45.82 9.29
C ASN A 40 15.24 -44.61 10.21
N SER A 41 16.05 -43.54 10.08
CA SER A 41 16.00 -42.32 10.88
C SER A 41 16.24 -42.49 12.39
N THR A 42 16.69 -43.67 12.85
CA THR A 42 16.96 -43.92 14.27
C THR A 42 18.16 -43.13 14.76
N CYS A 43 19.20 -43.00 13.93
CA CYS A 43 20.33 -42.13 14.20
C CYS A 43 19.92 -40.65 14.22
N PHE A 44 19.23 -40.17 13.18
CA PHE A 44 18.78 -38.77 13.11
C PHE A 44 17.88 -38.37 14.28
N HIS A 45 16.99 -39.28 14.70
CA HIS A 45 16.11 -39.06 15.85
C HIS A 45 16.89 -38.87 17.15
N ALA A 46 17.92 -39.68 17.36
CA ALA A 46 18.78 -39.54 18.54
C ALA A 46 19.57 -38.22 18.53
N ILE A 47 20.04 -37.76 17.37
CA ILE A 47 20.72 -36.46 17.20
C ILE A 47 19.76 -35.30 17.48
N ILE A 48 18.58 -35.25 16.85
CA ILE A 48 17.66 -34.12 17.02
C ILE A 48 17.10 -34.08 18.46
N ARG A 49 17.01 -35.21 19.15
CA ARG A 49 16.60 -35.30 20.56
C ARG A 49 17.64 -34.73 21.53
N SER A 50 18.93 -34.86 21.23
CA SER A 50 19.98 -34.22 22.04
C SER A 50 20.10 -32.72 21.74
N ILE A 51 19.80 -32.31 20.50
CA ILE A 51 19.81 -30.91 20.09
C ILE A 51 18.58 -30.14 20.61
N ASP A 52 17.38 -30.73 20.54
CA ASP A 52 16.13 -30.09 20.95
C ASP A 52 15.57 -30.70 22.25
N PRO A 53 15.67 -29.99 23.39
CA PRO A 53 15.13 -30.45 24.67
C PRO A 53 13.63 -30.77 24.64
N ARG A 54 12.87 -30.16 23.72
CA ARG A 54 11.41 -30.35 23.60
C ARG A 54 11.06 -31.73 23.07
N LEU A 55 11.98 -32.37 22.33
CA LEU A 55 11.79 -33.69 21.73
C LEU A 55 12.26 -34.83 22.63
N GLN A 56 12.71 -34.54 23.86
CA GLN A 56 13.21 -35.54 24.82
C GLN A 56 12.23 -36.67 25.13
N ASN A 57 10.92 -36.47 24.97
CA ASN A 57 9.90 -37.49 25.21
C ASN A 57 9.27 -38.05 23.92
N SER A 58 9.72 -37.61 22.74
CA SER A 58 9.21 -38.08 21.45
C SER A 58 9.78 -39.46 21.10
N ARG A 59 8.99 -40.28 20.41
CA ARG A 59 9.43 -41.54 19.78
C ARG A 59 9.23 -41.42 18.27
N LEU A 60 10.00 -42.18 17.50
CA LEU A 60 9.76 -42.31 16.07
C LEU A 60 8.36 -42.91 15.81
N PRO A 61 7.64 -42.45 14.77
CA PRO A 61 6.29 -42.91 14.46
C PRO A 61 6.18 -44.43 14.22
N ASN A 62 7.08 -45.01 13.42
CA ASN A 62 6.99 -46.40 12.98
C ASN A 62 8.29 -47.19 13.21
N GLU A 63 8.18 -48.51 13.38
CA GLU A 63 9.31 -49.44 13.27
C GLU A 63 9.62 -49.65 11.78
N ALA A 64 10.75 -49.12 11.33
CA ALA A 64 11.11 -49.00 9.91
C ALA A 64 11.37 -50.36 9.24
N SER A 65 10.30 -51.00 8.75
CA SER A 65 10.32 -52.30 8.08
C SER A 65 10.07 -52.20 6.58
N ASP A 66 9.38 -51.16 6.12
CA ASP A 66 9.01 -50.93 4.73
C ASP A 66 9.34 -49.50 4.26
N THR A 67 9.24 -49.25 2.95
CA THR A 67 9.54 -47.95 2.34
C THR A 67 8.65 -46.83 2.89
N SER A 68 7.37 -47.11 3.10
CA SER A 68 6.41 -46.14 3.63
C SER A 68 6.74 -45.73 5.07
N SER A 69 7.12 -46.67 5.94
CA SER A 69 7.54 -46.34 7.31
C SER A 69 8.83 -45.53 7.36
N ARG A 70 9.78 -45.79 6.45
CA ARG A 70 11.01 -45.00 6.32
C ARG A 70 10.71 -43.56 5.92
N LEU A 71 9.82 -43.36 4.94
CA LEU A 71 9.42 -42.04 4.49
C LEU A 71 8.74 -41.22 5.60
N VAL A 72 7.81 -41.84 6.34
CA VAL A 72 7.13 -41.20 7.48
C VAL A 72 8.13 -40.82 8.59
N ASN A 73 9.09 -41.69 8.88
CA ASN A 73 10.13 -41.40 9.87
C ASN A 73 11.06 -40.28 9.41
N LEU A 74 11.45 -40.22 8.13
CA LEU A 74 12.27 -39.15 7.56
C LEU A 74 11.53 -37.79 7.52
N ASP A 75 10.25 -37.79 7.16
CA ASP A 75 9.39 -36.60 7.20
C ASP A 75 9.28 -36.05 8.63
N PHE A 76 9.11 -36.93 9.62
CA PHE A 76 9.12 -36.54 11.03
C PHE A 76 10.42 -35.83 11.44
N ILE A 77 11.58 -36.34 11.00
CA ILE A 77 12.88 -35.70 11.27
C ILE A 77 12.99 -34.35 10.58
N LEU A 78 12.61 -34.25 9.32
CA LEU A 78 12.70 -33.01 8.55
C LEU A 78 11.78 -31.92 9.12
N ARG A 79 10.56 -32.29 9.52
CA ARG A 79 9.63 -31.40 10.25
C ARG A 79 10.18 -31.00 11.62
N SER A 80 10.84 -31.90 12.33
CA SER A 80 11.47 -31.62 13.63
C SER A 80 12.63 -30.62 13.50
N ILE A 81 13.50 -30.79 12.50
CA ILE A 81 14.58 -29.85 12.16
C ILE A 81 14.00 -28.46 11.83
N ARG A 82 12.97 -28.41 10.97
CA ARG A 82 12.27 -27.16 10.60
C ARG A 82 11.67 -26.47 11.82
N SER A 83 10.95 -27.21 12.67
CA SER A 83 10.36 -26.70 13.92
C SER A 83 11.42 -26.21 14.91
N PHE A 84 12.57 -26.89 14.99
CA PHE A 84 13.69 -26.44 15.82
C PHE A 84 14.28 -25.13 15.32
N VAL A 85 14.57 -25.01 14.03
CA VAL A 85 15.09 -23.78 13.42
C VAL A 85 14.07 -22.63 13.53
N GLN A 86 12.78 -22.91 13.39
CA GLN A 86 11.71 -21.90 13.47
C GLN A 86 11.45 -21.40 14.91
N VAL A 87 11.47 -22.28 15.91
CA VAL A 87 11.06 -21.94 17.28
C VAL A 87 12.24 -21.69 18.22
N GLY A 88 13.40 -22.28 17.97
CA GLY A 88 14.59 -22.19 18.84
C GLY A 88 15.14 -20.76 19.04
N LEU A 89 14.78 -19.81 18.17
CA LEU A 89 15.17 -18.40 18.27
C LEU A 89 14.06 -17.49 18.82
N MET A 90 12.86 -18.02 19.10
CA MET A 90 11.77 -17.29 19.77
C MET A 90 11.97 -17.20 21.30
N SER A 91 12.73 -18.12 21.92
CA SER A 91 13.01 -18.03 23.37
C SER A 91 13.84 -16.81 23.76
N PHE A 92 14.70 -16.30 22.86
CA PHE A 92 15.43 -15.06 23.13
C PHE A 92 14.54 -13.82 22.98
N PHE A 93 13.38 -13.96 22.32
CA PHE A 93 12.47 -12.86 21.97
C PHE A 93 11.22 -12.78 22.84
N TYR A 94 10.99 -13.72 23.75
CA TYR A 94 9.85 -13.68 24.67
C TYR A 94 9.82 -12.40 25.54
N PHE A 95 10.97 -11.75 25.73
CA PHE A 95 11.05 -10.45 26.42
C PHE A 95 10.55 -9.27 25.56
N CYS A 96 10.64 -9.35 24.23
CA CYS A 96 10.12 -8.35 23.30
C CYS A 96 8.68 -8.68 22.83
N PHE A 97 8.30 -9.96 22.86
CA PHE A 97 6.98 -10.48 22.48
C PHE A 97 5.83 -9.87 23.32
N CYS A 98 6.11 -9.42 24.55
CA CYS A 98 5.10 -8.75 25.39
C CYS A 98 4.80 -7.30 24.97
N ILE A 99 5.65 -6.66 24.14
CA ILE A 99 5.41 -5.28 23.66
C ILE A 99 4.86 -5.28 22.23
N ALA A 100 5.16 -6.31 21.42
CA ALA A 100 4.77 -6.40 20.01
C ALA A 100 3.49 -7.21 19.72
N MET A 101 2.63 -7.46 20.72
CA MET A 101 1.41 -8.27 20.53
C MET A 101 0.28 -7.55 19.74
N LEU A 102 0.47 -6.31 19.28
CA LEU A 102 -0.61 -5.48 18.73
C LEU A 102 -0.51 -5.13 17.24
N CYS A 103 0.55 -5.49 16.49
CA CYS A 103 0.67 -5.01 15.10
C CYS A 103 1.37 -5.91 14.07
N LEU A 104 1.70 -7.18 14.34
CA LEU A 104 2.14 -8.09 13.26
C LEU A 104 1.47 -9.48 13.36
N PRO A 105 1.02 -10.06 12.22
CA PRO A 105 0.50 -11.41 12.21
C PRO A 105 1.57 -12.39 12.71
N LYS A 106 1.14 -13.37 13.51
CA LYS A 106 1.96 -14.39 14.18
C LYS A 106 2.88 -15.19 13.24
N ASP A 107 2.73 -15.05 11.93
CA ASP A 107 3.43 -15.82 10.91
C ASP A 107 4.72 -15.18 10.38
N VAL A 108 5.03 -13.92 10.72
CA VAL A 108 6.10 -13.15 10.05
C VAL A 108 7.48 -13.26 10.73
N LEU A 109 7.56 -13.76 11.97
CA LEU A 109 8.83 -13.87 12.72
C LEU A 109 9.42 -15.29 12.66
N ARG A 110 9.35 -15.95 11.50
CA ARG A 110 9.91 -17.30 11.30
C ARG A 110 11.32 -17.22 10.72
N TYR A 111 12.31 -17.77 11.43
CA TYR A 111 13.58 -18.14 10.81
C TYR A 111 13.32 -19.26 9.81
N THR A 112 13.63 -19.01 8.54
CA THR A 112 13.24 -19.92 7.44
C THR A 112 14.49 -20.40 6.73
N ILE A 113 14.60 -21.73 6.53
CA ILE A 113 15.72 -22.36 5.83
C ILE A 113 15.58 -22.07 4.33
N VAL A 114 16.45 -21.21 3.80
CA VAL A 114 16.47 -20.86 2.36
C VAL A 114 17.23 -21.91 1.54
N ALA A 115 18.06 -22.73 2.18
CA ALA A 115 18.76 -23.84 1.56
C ALA A 115 17.79 -24.90 0.96
N LYS A 116 18.31 -25.71 0.04
CA LYS A 116 17.57 -26.82 -0.57
C LYS A 116 17.34 -27.91 0.48
N LEU A 117 16.08 -28.24 0.73
CA LEU A 117 15.70 -29.30 1.66
C LEU A 117 16.13 -30.68 1.12
N PRO A 118 16.56 -31.62 1.98
CA PRO A 118 16.90 -32.98 1.57
C PRO A 118 15.69 -33.69 0.95
N ASN A 119 15.92 -34.39 -0.15
CA ASN A 119 14.89 -35.19 -0.79
C ASN A 119 14.72 -36.54 -0.08
N ILE A 120 13.84 -36.56 0.93
CA ILE A 120 13.54 -37.76 1.72
C ILE A 120 12.91 -38.91 0.92
N TYR A 121 12.31 -38.62 -0.24
CA TYR A 121 11.75 -39.65 -1.12
C TYR A 121 12.84 -40.55 -1.69
N ILE A 122 13.96 -39.96 -2.14
CA ILE A 122 15.12 -40.70 -2.67
C ILE A 122 15.70 -41.62 -1.59
N ILE A 123 15.82 -41.12 -0.36
CA ILE A 123 16.35 -41.91 0.78
C ILE A 123 15.45 -43.11 1.10
N ALA A 124 14.12 -42.93 1.03
CA ALA A 124 13.17 -44.00 1.34
C ALA A 124 13.13 -45.05 0.21
N HIS A 125 12.99 -44.63 -1.05
CA HIS A 125 12.74 -45.51 -2.19
C HIS A 125 14.01 -46.11 -2.81
N GLU A 126 15.11 -45.37 -2.78
CA GLU A 126 16.37 -45.74 -3.43
C GLU A 126 17.56 -45.70 -2.45
N PRO A 127 17.46 -46.37 -1.28
CA PRO A 127 18.38 -46.21 -0.15
C PRO A 127 19.84 -46.60 -0.43
N TYR A 128 20.13 -47.34 -1.51
CA TYR A 128 21.48 -47.84 -1.82
C TYR A 128 22.08 -47.18 -3.07
N THR A 129 21.61 -45.98 -3.41
CA THR A 129 22.11 -45.19 -4.54
C THR A 129 23.03 -44.07 -4.07
N GLU A 130 23.92 -43.60 -4.94
CA GLU A 130 24.75 -42.42 -4.66
C GLU A 130 23.91 -41.17 -4.37
N TYR A 131 22.80 -41.02 -5.08
CA TYR A 131 21.85 -39.93 -4.82
C TYR A 131 21.29 -39.99 -3.38
N SER A 132 20.99 -41.18 -2.86
CA SER A 132 20.58 -41.33 -1.47
C SER A 132 21.69 -41.00 -0.48
N PHE A 133 22.96 -41.29 -0.80
CA PHE A 133 24.09 -40.93 0.05
C PHE A 133 24.23 -39.41 0.17
N ASP A 134 24.09 -38.69 -0.95
CA ASP A 134 24.12 -37.22 -0.97
C ASP A 134 22.96 -36.62 -0.17
N GLU A 135 21.75 -37.17 -0.27
CA GLU A 135 20.61 -36.66 0.49
C GLU A 135 20.74 -36.97 2.01
N ILE A 136 21.31 -38.12 2.39
CA ILE A 136 21.65 -38.44 3.79
C ILE A 136 22.71 -37.47 4.33
N GLU A 137 23.70 -37.12 3.52
CA GLU A 137 24.72 -36.12 3.87
C GLU A 137 24.07 -34.77 4.17
N ARG A 138 23.12 -34.33 3.34
CA ARG A 138 22.37 -33.09 3.57
C ARG A 138 21.53 -33.11 4.84
N VAL A 139 20.91 -34.23 5.18
CA VAL A 139 20.18 -34.38 6.47
C VAL A 139 21.16 -34.22 7.65
N LEU A 140 22.33 -34.86 7.58
CA LEU A 140 23.35 -34.75 8.62
C LEU A 140 23.93 -33.35 8.72
N LEU A 141 24.15 -32.68 7.58
CA LEU A 141 24.64 -31.30 7.54
C LEU A 141 23.65 -30.33 8.19
N LEU A 142 22.35 -30.50 7.96
CA LEU A 142 21.32 -29.71 8.62
C LEU A 142 21.25 -29.97 10.13
N LEU A 143 21.36 -31.23 10.56
CA LEU A 143 21.41 -31.56 11.99
C LEU A 143 22.68 -31.01 12.65
N PHE A 144 23.80 -31.06 11.95
CA PHE A 144 25.06 -30.46 12.37
C PHE A 144 24.91 -28.94 12.53
N ALA A 145 24.31 -28.25 11.54
CA ALA A 145 23.94 -26.84 11.63
C ALA A 145 23.06 -26.53 12.84
N CYS A 146 22.04 -27.34 13.10
CA CYS A 146 21.21 -27.17 14.28
C CYS A 146 22.01 -27.30 15.58
N SER A 147 23.01 -28.19 15.64
CA SER A 147 23.86 -28.37 16.83
C SER A 147 24.81 -27.20 17.11
N VAL A 148 25.31 -26.53 16.06
CA VAL A 148 26.31 -25.45 16.14
C VAL A 148 25.67 -24.06 16.17
N SER A 149 24.54 -23.87 15.49
CA SER A 149 23.92 -22.54 15.27
C SER A 149 22.59 -22.33 16.03
N GLY A 150 21.98 -23.38 16.60
CA GLY A 150 20.64 -23.30 17.19
C GLY A 150 20.55 -23.64 18.68
N GLY A 151 19.81 -22.83 19.45
CA GLY A 151 19.33 -23.13 20.80
C GLY A 151 20.28 -22.82 21.98
N ASP A 152 19.77 -23.02 23.20
CA ASP A 152 20.44 -22.66 24.46
C ASP A 152 21.63 -23.58 24.82
N GLN A 153 21.81 -24.69 24.11
CA GLN A 153 22.85 -25.70 24.37
C GLN A 153 24.00 -25.69 23.35
N LYS A 154 24.02 -24.73 22.41
CA LYS A 154 25.05 -24.62 21.36
C LYS A 154 26.47 -24.63 21.90
N ASP A 155 26.73 -23.97 23.03
CA ASP A 155 28.07 -23.85 23.60
C ASP A 155 28.59 -25.21 24.10
N ILE A 156 27.70 -26.08 24.57
CA ILE A 156 28.02 -27.45 25.01
C ILE A 156 28.35 -28.32 23.80
N HIS A 157 27.60 -28.19 22.70
CA HIS A 157 27.84 -28.94 21.47
C HIS A 157 29.10 -28.46 20.74
N ILE A 158 29.39 -27.16 20.74
CA ILE A 158 30.64 -26.59 20.21
C ILE A 158 31.83 -27.06 21.04
N GLN A 159 31.71 -27.09 22.38
CA GLN A 159 32.75 -27.69 23.23
C GLN A 159 32.96 -29.18 22.96
N HIS A 160 31.89 -29.93 22.65
CA HIS A 160 32.02 -31.33 22.25
C HIS A 160 32.79 -31.46 20.91
N LEU A 161 32.54 -30.58 19.95
CA LEU A 161 33.28 -30.49 18.69
C LEU A 161 34.77 -30.21 18.89
N THR A 162 35.12 -29.31 19.83
CA THR A 162 36.52 -29.00 20.15
C THR A 162 37.25 -30.12 20.90
N THR A 163 36.53 -31.11 21.43
CA THR A 163 37.11 -32.32 22.06
C THR A 163 37.33 -33.49 21.11
N LEU A 164 36.86 -33.43 19.86
CA LEU A 164 37.12 -34.45 18.84
C LEU A 164 38.59 -34.43 18.39
N ASP A 165 39.09 -35.56 17.84
CA ASP A 165 40.45 -35.64 17.30
C ASP A 165 40.70 -34.56 16.23
N GLU A 166 41.91 -33.99 16.22
CA GLU A 166 42.29 -32.87 15.34
C GLU A 166 42.11 -33.20 13.85
N SER A 167 42.30 -34.47 13.45
CA SER A 167 42.04 -34.93 12.08
C SER A 167 40.56 -34.89 11.71
N ILE A 168 39.66 -35.15 12.66
CA ILE A 168 38.21 -35.11 12.45
C ILE A 168 37.74 -33.65 12.38
N GLN A 169 38.26 -32.79 13.27
CA GLN A 169 37.99 -31.35 13.24
C GLN A 169 38.38 -30.72 11.89
N GLN A 170 39.59 -31.02 11.39
CA GLN A 170 40.03 -30.54 10.07
C GLN A 170 39.15 -31.06 8.93
N SER A 171 38.68 -32.31 9.02
CA SER A 171 37.79 -32.90 8.01
C SER A 171 36.36 -32.33 8.03
N LEU A 172 35.92 -31.74 9.15
CA LEU A 172 34.62 -31.07 9.30
C LEU A 172 34.66 -29.58 8.93
N MET A 173 35.84 -28.96 8.88
CA MET A 173 35.98 -27.53 8.55
C MET A 173 35.38 -27.14 7.19
N PRO A 174 35.54 -27.91 6.09
CA PRO A 174 34.91 -27.60 4.81
C PRO A 174 33.38 -27.59 4.93
N HIS A 175 32.79 -28.52 5.68
CA HIS A 175 31.35 -28.57 5.94
C HIS A 175 30.89 -27.42 6.84
N ILE A 176 31.72 -26.94 7.78
CA ILE A 176 31.46 -25.73 8.58
C ILE A 176 31.52 -24.46 7.70
N GLU A 177 32.45 -24.39 6.75
CA GLU A 177 32.55 -23.29 5.78
C GLU A 177 31.37 -23.29 4.79
N GLU A 178 31.01 -24.45 4.24
CA GLU A 178 29.81 -24.66 3.42
C GLU A 178 28.56 -24.21 4.17
N LEU A 179 28.45 -24.63 5.42
CA LEU A 179 27.39 -24.24 6.34
C LEU A 179 27.42 -22.75 6.65
N THR A 180 28.57 -22.10 6.81
CA THR A 180 28.63 -20.63 7.03
C THR A 180 28.24 -19.85 5.76
N ASN A 181 28.63 -20.35 4.58
CA ASN A 181 28.28 -19.74 3.30
C ASN A 181 26.81 -19.94 2.92
N GLU A 182 26.22 -21.11 3.22
CA GLU A 182 24.81 -21.41 3.01
C GLU A 182 23.90 -20.90 4.15
N ILE A 183 24.38 -20.77 5.39
CA ILE A 183 23.63 -20.18 6.52
C ILE A 183 23.61 -18.65 6.49
N ASN A 184 24.50 -17.98 5.74
CA ASN A 184 24.25 -16.59 5.34
C ASN A 184 22.97 -16.42 4.49
N THR A 185 22.33 -17.52 4.10
CA THR A 185 20.98 -17.56 3.51
C THR A 185 19.87 -17.78 4.54
N ILE A 186 20.16 -18.06 5.83
CA ILE A 186 19.16 -17.97 6.91
C ILE A 186 19.01 -16.48 7.22
N VAL A 187 17.98 -15.86 6.66
CA VAL A 187 17.79 -14.44 6.87
C VAL A 187 17.40 -14.18 8.31
N GLN A 188 18.26 -13.47 9.02
CA GLN A 188 17.99 -13.02 10.38
C GLN A 188 17.06 -11.81 10.31
N PRO A 189 15.79 -11.92 10.74
CA PRO A 189 14.87 -10.78 10.69
C PRO A 189 15.33 -9.63 11.60
N GLN A 190 16.22 -9.91 12.55
CA GLN A 190 16.58 -8.99 13.61
C GLN A 190 17.36 -7.75 13.13
N GLU A 191 18.24 -7.91 12.13
CA GLU A 191 19.05 -6.79 11.62
C GLU A 191 18.25 -5.80 10.75
N TYR A 192 17.16 -6.26 10.12
CA TYR A 192 16.39 -5.46 9.15
C TYR A 192 15.09 -4.87 9.73
N PHE A 193 14.52 -5.48 10.77
CA PHE A 193 13.24 -5.02 11.35
C PHE A 193 13.38 -4.17 12.61
N PHE A 194 14.49 -4.25 13.37
CA PHE A 194 14.62 -3.60 14.69
C PHE A 194 15.67 -2.50 14.81
N ASN A 195 16.39 -2.16 13.73
CA ASN A 195 17.20 -0.95 13.71
C ASN A 195 16.30 0.25 13.35
N ASP A 196 16.04 1.12 14.33
CA ASP A 196 15.16 2.29 14.21
C ASP A 196 15.70 3.41 13.29
N ASP A 197 16.92 3.25 12.75
CA ASP A 197 17.58 4.24 11.90
C ASP A 197 17.17 4.19 10.41
N PHE A 198 16.29 3.26 10.01
CA PHE A 198 15.90 3.04 8.62
C PHE A 198 14.65 3.85 8.21
N ASN A 199 14.86 5.14 7.89
CA ASN A 199 13.81 6.09 7.49
C ASN A 199 13.73 6.39 5.98
N THR A 200 14.38 5.60 5.12
CA THR A 200 14.34 5.84 3.66
C THR A 200 13.31 4.97 2.92
N ASP A 201 12.80 5.46 1.78
CA ASP A 201 11.88 4.69 0.91
C ASP A 201 12.50 3.37 0.40
N ASN A 202 13.83 3.30 0.34
CA ASN A 202 14.56 2.08 -0.02
C ASN A 202 14.44 1.01 1.08
N ASP A 203 14.41 1.41 2.35
CA ASP A 203 14.30 0.48 3.48
C ASP A 203 12.91 -0.14 3.55
N LYS A 204 11.86 0.64 3.22
CA LYS A 204 10.48 0.12 3.09
C LYS A 204 10.37 -0.90 1.95
N ARG A 205 11.05 -0.63 0.82
CA ARG A 205 11.10 -1.56 -0.32
C ARG A 205 11.88 -2.83 0.02
N LEU A 206 13.00 -2.72 0.74
CA LEU A 206 13.77 -3.87 1.24
C LEU A 206 12.94 -4.72 2.20
N LYS A 207 12.20 -4.10 3.14
CA LYS A 207 11.26 -4.79 4.03
C LYS A 207 10.15 -5.53 3.24
N CYS A 208 9.57 -4.90 2.23
CA CYS A 208 8.57 -5.54 1.37
C CYS A 208 9.15 -6.69 0.54
N LEU A 209 10.35 -6.52 -0.02
CA LEU A 209 11.06 -7.56 -0.77
C LEU A 209 11.34 -8.75 0.13
N PHE A 210 11.75 -8.50 1.37
CA PHE A 210 12.02 -9.54 2.34
C PHE A 210 10.75 -10.31 2.75
N ILE A 211 9.63 -9.62 2.99
CA ILE A 211 8.33 -10.26 3.25
C ILE A 211 7.90 -11.13 2.06
N ASN A 212 8.06 -10.64 0.84
CA ASN A 212 7.75 -11.41 -0.36
C ASN A 212 8.64 -12.65 -0.51
N LEU A 213 9.93 -12.54 -0.17
CA LEU A 213 10.86 -13.68 -0.16
C LEU A 213 10.40 -14.75 0.85
N LEU A 214 10.00 -14.35 2.06
CA LEU A 214 9.46 -15.27 3.06
C LEU A 214 8.18 -15.95 2.58
N ASN A 215 7.27 -15.22 1.92
CA ASN A 215 6.05 -15.80 1.35
C ASN A 215 6.37 -16.82 0.26
N LEU A 216 7.32 -16.52 -0.64
CA LEU A 216 7.77 -17.45 -1.68
C LEU A 216 8.40 -18.73 -1.10
N ILE A 217 9.16 -18.61 -0.01
CA ILE A 217 9.73 -19.79 0.65
C ILE A 217 8.63 -20.62 1.33
N ASN A 218 7.64 -19.97 1.96
CA ASN A 218 6.49 -20.67 2.52
C ASN A 218 5.67 -21.38 1.44
N GLU A 219 5.45 -20.76 0.29
CA GLU A 219 4.80 -21.38 -0.86
C GLU A 219 5.62 -22.56 -1.38
N ARG A 220 6.93 -22.41 -1.56
CA ARG A 220 7.84 -23.50 -1.96
C ARG A 220 7.71 -24.70 -1.02
N ASP A 221 7.75 -24.46 0.28
CA ASP A 221 7.71 -25.52 1.29
C ASP A 221 6.32 -26.18 1.32
N HIS A 222 5.25 -25.40 1.17
CA HIS A 222 3.88 -25.93 1.07
C HIS A 222 3.70 -26.83 -0.15
N TYR A 223 4.20 -26.42 -1.32
CA TYR A 223 4.18 -27.25 -2.52
C TYR A 223 5.04 -28.50 -2.37
N PHE A 224 6.16 -28.42 -1.64
CA PHE A 224 7.00 -29.60 -1.37
C PHE A 224 6.27 -30.62 -0.47
N GLU A 225 5.55 -30.16 0.56
CA GLU A 225 4.68 -31.00 1.40
C GLU A 225 3.57 -31.64 0.57
N GLU A 226 2.88 -30.88 -0.28
CA GLU A 226 1.83 -31.38 -1.17
C GLU A 226 2.36 -32.42 -2.17
N ILE A 227 3.54 -32.20 -2.75
CA ILE A 227 4.18 -33.18 -3.65
C ILE A 227 4.49 -34.50 -2.92
N LEU A 228 5.00 -34.43 -1.69
CA LEU A 228 5.28 -35.61 -0.87
C LEU A 228 3.99 -36.39 -0.52
N GLU A 229 2.91 -35.69 -0.18
CA GLU A 229 1.59 -36.29 0.08
C GLU A 229 1.03 -36.98 -1.18
N LEU A 230 1.11 -36.31 -2.34
CA LEU A 230 0.69 -36.87 -3.62
C LEU A 230 1.53 -38.10 -4.04
N GLU A 231 2.82 -38.12 -3.71
CA GLU A 231 3.68 -39.29 -3.95
C GLU A 231 3.32 -40.47 -3.04
N GLN A 232 2.99 -40.23 -1.77
CA GLN A 232 2.48 -41.25 -0.85
C GLN A 232 1.13 -41.82 -1.32
N ASP A 233 0.23 -40.97 -1.80
CA ASP A 233 -1.05 -41.37 -2.37
C ASP A 233 -0.87 -42.20 -3.64
N LYS A 234 0.07 -41.80 -4.52
CA LYS A 234 0.42 -42.56 -5.73
C LYS A 234 0.91 -43.97 -5.40
N ASP A 235 1.75 -44.13 -4.38
CA ASP A 235 2.28 -45.43 -3.99
C ASP A 235 1.22 -46.29 -3.28
N THR A 236 0.34 -45.67 -2.49
CA THR A 236 -0.85 -46.33 -1.90
C THR A 236 -1.80 -46.83 -3.00
N LEU A 237 -2.01 -46.05 -4.06
CA LEU A 237 -2.82 -46.43 -5.21
C LEU A 237 -2.17 -47.52 -6.05
N LYS A 238 -0.84 -47.49 -6.26
CA LYS A 238 -0.09 -48.59 -6.90
C LYS A 238 -0.22 -49.89 -6.12
N GLN A 239 -0.08 -49.85 -4.79
CA GLN A 239 -0.23 -51.04 -3.96
C GLN A 239 -1.66 -51.60 -4.02
N LYS A 240 -2.69 -50.74 -4.03
CA LYS A 240 -4.08 -51.15 -4.30
C LYS A 240 -4.23 -51.77 -5.70
N LEU A 241 -3.61 -51.18 -6.72
CA LEU A 241 -3.66 -51.68 -8.09
C LEU A 241 -3.00 -53.07 -8.24
N GLU A 242 -1.87 -53.30 -7.59
CA GLU A 242 -1.19 -54.61 -7.54
C GLU A 242 -2.03 -55.66 -6.81
N LEU A 243 -2.75 -55.29 -5.75
CA LEU A 243 -3.71 -56.16 -5.07
C LEU A 243 -4.93 -56.51 -5.95
N TYR A 244 -5.43 -55.55 -6.74
CA TYR A 244 -6.48 -55.78 -7.74
C TYR A 244 -6.01 -56.69 -8.87
N GLN A 245 -4.77 -56.52 -9.36
CA GLN A 245 -4.19 -57.37 -10.40
C GLN A 245 -3.93 -58.79 -9.89
N SER A 246 -3.46 -58.94 -8.65
CA SER A 246 -3.27 -60.23 -7.97
C SER A 246 -4.59 -60.98 -7.75
N SER A 247 -5.68 -60.24 -7.49
CA SER A 247 -7.04 -60.77 -7.39
C SER A 247 -7.62 -61.15 -8.76
N SER A 248 -7.20 -60.46 -9.83
CA SER A 248 -7.62 -60.75 -11.21
C SER A 248 -6.88 -61.96 -11.82
N SER A 249 -5.62 -62.21 -11.45
CA SER A 249 -4.86 -63.39 -11.90
C SER A 249 -5.43 -64.73 -11.42
N ASN A 250 -6.26 -64.76 -10.38
CA ASN A 250 -6.99 -65.97 -9.95
C ASN A 250 -8.25 -66.24 -10.78
N LEU A 251 -8.64 -65.33 -11.70
CA LEU A 251 -9.84 -65.46 -12.55
C LEU A 251 -9.52 -65.63 -14.05
N ILE A 252 -8.26 -65.48 -14.48
CA ILE A 252 -7.86 -65.54 -15.91
C ILE A 252 -7.41 -66.96 -16.34
N ASN A 253 -7.96 -68.04 -15.74
CA ASN A 253 -7.76 -69.40 -16.27
C ASN A 253 -9.04 -70.10 -16.74
N ILE A 254 -10.12 -69.36 -16.99
CA ILE A 254 -11.33 -69.91 -17.60
C ILE A 254 -11.81 -68.93 -18.66
N GLY A 255 -11.33 -69.07 -19.90
CA GLY A 255 -11.98 -68.41 -21.03
C GLY A 255 -11.09 -68.05 -22.21
N ALA A 256 -10.51 -69.04 -22.90
CA ALA A 256 -10.14 -68.86 -24.30
C ALA A 256 -10.04 -70.23 -25.01
N GLY A 257 -10.76 -70.37 -26.13
CA GLY A 257 -10.47 -71.38 -27.15
C GLY A 257 -11.63 -72.31 -27.51
N GLY A 258 -12.42 -71.92 -28.51
CA GLY A 258 -13.33 -72.84 -29.19
C GLY A 258 -12.60 -73.79 -30.14
N GLY A 259 -13.23 -74.95 -30.38
CA GLY A 259 -13.12 -75.67 -31.64
C GLY A 259 -12.03 -76.75 -31.77
N THR A 260 -12.52 -77.97 -31.95
CA THR A 260 -11.91 -79.13 -32.64
C THR A 260 -11.05 -80.13 -31.87
N ASN A 261 -11.61 -81.34 -31.82
CA ASN A 261 -11.03 -82.69 -31.88
C ASN A 261 -9.64 -83.00 -31.31
N SER A 262 -9.64 -84.17 -30.63
CA SER A 262 -8.53 -85.09 -30.36
C SER A 262 -7.78 -84.89 -29.05
N GLY A 263 -8.17 -85.72 -28.08
CA GLY A 263 -7.31 -86.54 -27.22
C GLY A 263 -6.16 -85.85 -26.47
N THR A 264 -6.22 -85.84 -25.15
CA THR A 264 -5.65 -86.92 -24.32
C THR A 264 -5.90 -86.63 -22.84
N ASN A 265 -6.41 -87.65 -22.15
CA ASN A 265 -6.20 -87.99 -20.73
C ASN A 265 -6.01 -86.86 -19.70
N LEU A 266 -7.08 -86.57 -18.96
CA LEU A 266 -6.97 -86.37 -17.52
C LEU A 266 -7.80 -87.44 -16.80
N HIS A 267 -7.03 -88.27 -16.12
CA HIS A 267 -7.39 -89.45 -15.36
C HIS A 267 -7.92 -89.03 -13.98
N SER A 268 -9.20 -89.28 -13.71
CA SER A 268 -9.71 -89.46 -12.36
C SER A 268 -10.53 -90.75 -12.29
N THR A 269 -9.81 -91.87 -12.13
CA THR A 269 -10.29 -93.02 -11.35
C THR A 269 -10.73 -92.49 -9.97
N LEU A 270 -11.82 -92.89 -9.34
CA LEU A 270 -12.40 -94.22 -9.26
C LEU A 270 -13.75 -94.08 -8.54
N SER A 271 -14.81 -94.68 -9.09
CA SER A 271 -15.75 -95.50 -8.33
C SER A 271 -16.73 -96.12 -9.33
N GLN A 272 -16.29 -97.22 -9.92
CA GLN A 272 -17.14 -98.19 -10.60
C GLN A 272 -18.03 -98.99 -9.62
N THR A 273 -18.17 -98.53 -8.36
CA THR A 273 -19.05 -99.12 -7.36
C THR A 273 -20.49 -98.61 -7.51
N SER A 274 -20.71 -97.46 -8.14
CA SER A 274 -22.04 -96.82 -8.23
C SER A 274 -22.94 -97.38 -9.34
N LEU A 275 -22.37 -97.98 -10.40
CA LEU A 275 -23.16 -98.53 -11.52
C LEU A 275 -23.73 -99.92 -11.23
N ASN A 276 -23.06 -100.72 -10.38
CA ASN A 276 -23.59 -102.01 -9.94
C ASN A 276 -24.65 -101.88 -8.83
N THR A 277 -24.69 -100.76 -8.11
CA THR A 277 -25.81 -100.42 -7.21
C THR A 277 -27.02 -99.92 -8.00
N PHE A 278 -26.81 -99.15 -9.07
CA PHE A 278 -27.87 -98.59 -9.91
C PHE A 278 -28.69 -99.67 -10.65
N LEU A 279 -28.05 -100.76 -11.08
CA LEU A 279 -28.74 -101.86 -11.78
C LEU A 279 -29.53 -102.80 -10.85
N ASN A 280 -29.13 -102.95 -9.58
CA ASN A 280 -29.90 -103.73 -8.59
C ASN A 280 -31.07 -102.94 -7.98
N ASP A 281 -30.98 -101.61 -7.97
CA ASP A 281 -32.04 -100.72 -7.48
C ASP A 281 -33.27 -100.67 -8.41
N LEU A 282 -33.09 -100.87 -9.71
CA LEU A 282 -34.19 -100.87 -10.69
C LEU A 282 -35.10 -102.11 -10.62
N GLU A 283 -34.65 -103.22 -10.03
CA GLU A 283 -35.46 -104.44 -9.87
C GLU A 283 -36.20 -104.52 -8.52
N THR A 284 -35.96 -103.58 -7.59
CA THR A 284 -36.62 -103.56 -6.26
C THR A 284 -37.30 -102.23 -5.90
N LYS A 285 -37.21 -101.20 -6.74
CA LYS A 285 -37.79 -99.90 -6.46
C LYS A 285 -39.18 -99.71 -7.08
N ASN A 286 -40.13 -99.44 -6.21
CA ASN A 286 -41.47 -99.03 -6.55
C ASN A 286 -41.39 -97.70 -7.34
N PRO A 287 -41.91 -97.58 -8.57
CA PRO A 287 -41.80 -96.36 -9.40
C PRO A 287 -42.35 -95.10 -8.71
N GLY A 288 -43.18 -95.25 -7.66
CA GLY A 288 -43.58 -94.15 -6.80
C GLY A 288 -42.42 -93.46 -6.06
N ILE A 289 -41.39 -94.20 -5.62
CA ILE A 289 -40.27 -93.67 -4.81
C ILE A 289 -39.31 -92.85 -5.68
N GLU A 290 -39.01 -93.32 -6.89
CA GLU A 290 -38.15 -92.56 -7.82
C GLU A 290 -38.86 -91.31 -8.35
N ILE A 291 -40.17 -91.38 -8.60
CA ILE A 291 -40.98 -90.20 -8.92
C ILE A 291 -40.98 -89.23 -7.73
N THR A 292 -40.99 -89.70 -6.48
CA THR A 292 -40.86 -88.81 -5.31
C THR A 292 -39.47 -88.20 -5.18
N ASP A 293 -38.40 -88.93 -5.50
CA ASP A 293 -37.03 -88.41 -5.44
C ASP A 293 -36.75 -87.40 -6.57
N TYR A 294 -37.22 -87.66 -7.79
CA TYR A 294 -37.15 -86.67 -8.88
C TYR A 294 -38.04 -85.46 -8.61
N LYS A 295 -39.21 -85.63 -7.98
CA LYS A 295 -40.04 -84.51 -7.50
C LYS A 295 -39.36 -83.72 -6.39
N ALA A 296 -38.65 -84.37 -5.47
CA ALA A 296 -37.89 -83.72 -4.41
C ALA A 296 -36.71 -82.92 -5.00
N LYS A 297 -35.96 -83.50 -5.95
CA LYS A 297 -34.87 -82.80 -6.65
C LYS A 297 -35.37 -81.64 -7.51
N MET A 298 -36.56 -81.76 -8.12
CA MET A 298 -37.21 -80.67 -8.83
C MET A 298 -37.63 -79.55 -7.87
N ARG A 299 -38.15 -79.89 -6.68
CA ARG A 299 -38.44 -78.89 -5.63
C ARG A 299 -37.17 -78.21 -5.13
N GLN A 300 -36.08 -78.96 -4.97
CA GLN A 300 -34.79 -78.41 -4.56
C GLN A 300 -34.22 -77.47 -5.62
N MET A 301 -34.15 -77.88 -6.89
CA MET A 301 -33.68 -76.99 -7.96
C MET A 301 -34.58 -75.77 -8.16
N LYS A 302 -35.89 -75.90 -7.86
CA LYS A 302 -36.80 -74.75 -7.86
C LYS A 302 -36.50 -73.82 -6.67
N SER A 303 -36.30 -74.36 -5.47
CA SER A 303 -35.90 -73.58 -4.29
C SER A 303 -34.56 -72.88 -4.51
N ASP A 304 -33.56 -73.57 -5.06
CA ASP A 304 -32.25 -72.99 -5.36
C ASP A 304 -32.38 -71.88 -6.43
N LEU A 305 -33.28 -72.04 -7.40
CA LEU A 305 -33.55 -71.02 -8.41
C LEU A 305 -34.26 -69.81 -7.80
N ASP A 306 -35.23 -70.04 -6.91
CA ASP A 306 -35.92 -68.99 -6.14
C ASP A 306 -34.91 -68.22 -5.26
N ASP A 307 -34.02 -68.90 -4.53
CA ASP A 307 -32.96 -68.28 -3.73
C ASP A 307 -31.96 -67.47 -4.59
N LYS A 308 -31.63 -67.95 -5.80
CA LYS A 308 -30.78 -67.21 -6.74
C LYS A 308 -31.48 -66.01 -7.34
N MET A 309 -32.79 -66.09 -7.59
CA MET A 309 -33.58 -64.93 -8.01
C MET A 309 -33.63 -63.86 -6.91
N ASP A 310 -33.82 -64.26 -5.65
CA ASP A 310 -33.81 -63.34 -4.51
C ASP A 310 -32.45 -62.62 -4.36
N ILE A 311 -31.34 -63.34 -4.52
CA ILE A 311 -29.99 -62.73 -4.50
C ILE A 311 -29.78 -61.76 -5.68
N ILE A 312 -30.32 -62.09 -6.86
CA ILE A 312 -30.23 -61.18 -8.02
C ILE A 312 -31.05 -59.91 -7.77
N GLU A 313 -32.20 -60.02 -7.12
CA GLU A 313 -33.04 -58.88 -6.79
C GLU A 313 -32.35 -57.96 -5.76
N THR A 314 -31.77 -58.51 -4.70
CA THR A 314 -31.01 -57.70 -3.74
C THR A 314 -29.79 -57.04 -4.38
N MET A 315 -29.08 -57.72 -5.28
CA MET A 315 -27.97 -57.12 -6.04
C MET A 315 -28.42 -56.02 -7.00
N ARG A 316 -29.64 -56.12 -7.56
CA ARG A 316 -30.23 -55.06 -8.38
C ARG A 316 -30.59 -53.84 -7.54
N GLU A 317 -31.19 -54.05 -6.37
CA GLU A 317 -31.50 -52.97 -5.41
C GLU A 317 -30.21 -52.26 -4.95
N GLU A 318 -29.16 -53.01 -4.61
CA GLU A 318 -27.85 -52.43 -4.27
C GLU A 318 -27.24 -51.65 -5.43
N PHE A 319 -27.35 -52.15 -6.66
CA PHE A 319 -26.90 -51.45 -7.86
C PHE A 319 -27.67 -50.14 -8.08
N ASP A 320 -28.99 -50.14 -7.91
CA ASP A 320 -29.81 -48.95 -8.05
C ASP A 320 -29.49 -47.90 -6.98
N LEU A 321 -29.24 -48.33 -5.73
CA LEU A 321 -28.77 -47.46 -4.65
C LEU A 321 -27.40 -46.84 -4.96
N LEU A 322 -26.44 -47.65 -5.44
CA LEU A 322 -25.13 -47.16 -5.86
C LEU A 322 -25.23 -46.21 -7.06
N GLN A 323 -26.17 -46.44 -7.97
CA GLN A 323 -26.42 -45.57 -9.11
C GLN A 323 -26.99 -44.20 -8.66
N ILE A 324 -27.89 -44.20 -7.66
CA ILE A 324 -28.40 -42.97 -7.05
C ILE A 324 -27.27 -42.20 -6.35
N GLU A 325 -26.44 -42.88 -5.56
CA GLU A 325 -25.33 -42.25 -4.85
C GLU A 325 -24.27 -41.69 -5.81
N LEU A 326 -23.95 -42.42 -6.89
CA LEU A 326 -23.06 -41.94 -7.95
C LEU A 326 -23.61 -40.66 -8.61
N ASN A 327 -24.92 -40.61 -8.86
CA ASN A 327 -25.55 -39.42 -9.43
C ASN A 327 -25.52 -38.25 -8.43
N ARG A 328 -25.75 -38.51 -7.13
CA ARG A 328 -25.63 -37.52 -6.06
C ARG A 328 -24.23 -36.92 -6.01
N ILE A 329 -23.18 -37.76 -5.96
CA ILE A 329 -21.78 -37.31 -5.94
C ILE A 329 -21.43 -36.52 -7.22
N LYS A 330 -21.93 -36.94 -8.39
CA LYS A 330 -21.73 -36.17 -9.64
C LYS A 330 -22.35 -34.78 -9.57
N THR A 331 -23.56 -34.64 -9.04
CA THR A 331 -24.21 -33.34 -8.87
C THR A 331 -23.47 -32.46 -7.87
N GLU A 332 -22.99 -33.04 -6.77
CA GLU A 332 -22.19 -32.35 -5.75
C GLU A 332 -20.85 -31.88 -6.33
N ASN A 333 -20.16 -32.71 -7.12
CA ASN A 333 -18.92 -32.33 -7.78
C ASN A 333 -19.11 -31.16 -8.77
N ILE A 334 -20.22 -31.15 -9.51
CA ILE A 334 -20.57 -30.03 -10.39
C ILE A 334 -20.81 -28.75 -9.57
N SER A 335 -21.54 -28.83 -8.45
CA SER A 335 -21.77 -27.69 -7.55
C SER A 335 -20.45 -27.15 -6.98
N LEU A 336 -19.62 -28.02 -6.42
CA LEU A 336 -18.31 -27.64 -5.86
C LEU A 336 -17.39 -27.02 -6.93
N THR A 337 -17.47 -27.50 -8.18
CA THR A 337 -16.74 -26.89 -9.31
C THR A 337 -17.26 -25.50 -9.65
N GLN A 338 -18.56 -25.25 -9.53
CA GLN A 338 -19.15 -23.92 -9.71
C GLN A 338 -18.73 -22.99 -8.57
N ASP A 339 -18.77 -23.46 -7.32
CA ASP A 339 -18.34 -22.69 -6.15
C ASP A 339 -16.85 -22.33 -6.23
N ALA A 340 -15.99 -23.26 -6.64
CA ALA A 340 -14.57 -22.98 -6.87
C ALA A 340 -14.34 -21.89 -7.93
N ARG A 341 -15.18 -21.84 -8.98
CA ARG A 341 -15.13 -20.77 -9.98
C ARG A 341 -15.59 -19.43 -9.40
N LEU A 342 -16.64 -19.41 -8.59
CA LEU A 342 -17.13 -18.19 -7.91
C LEU A 342 -16.09 -17.65 -6.93
N VAL A 343 -15.45 -18.51 -6.14
CA VAL A 343 -14.36 -18.12 -5.23
C VAL A 343 -13.19 -17.51 -6.00
N ARG A 344 -12.84 -18.02 -7.19
CA ARG A 344 -11.82 -17.40 -8.05
C ARG A 344 -12.23 -15.99 -8.50
N VAL A 345 -13.48 -15.79 -8.93
CA VAL A 345 -13.97 -14.46 -9.33
C VAL A 345 -13.96 -13.48 -8.15
N TYR A 346 -14.38 -13.92 -6.96
CA TYR A 346 -14.32 -13.08 -5.76
C TYR A 346 -12.88 -12.76 -5.34
N ARG A 347 -11.93 -13.69 -5.55
CA ARG A 347 -10.51 -13.41 -5.33
C ARG A 347 -10.00 -12.34 -6.30
N ASP A 348 -10.35 -12.44 -7.58
CA ASP A 348 -10.00 -11.43 -8.58
C ASP A 348 -10.63 -10.06 -8.22
N GLU A 349 -11.88 -10.04 -7.75
CA GLU A 349 -12.54 -8.82 -7.28
C GLU A 349 -11.83 -8.22 -6.06
N ILE A 350 -11.50 -9.04 -5.06
CA ILE A 350 -10.70 -8.63 -3.89
C ILE A 350 -9.34 -8.06 -4.33
N ASP A 351 -8.69 -8.68 -5.31
CA ASP A 351 -7.40 -8.19 -5.83
C ASP A 351 -7.55 -6.83 -6.54
N THR A 352 -8.62 -6.62 -7.31
CA THR A 352 -8.90 -5.31 -7.91
C THR A 352 -9.23 -4.25 -6.86
N LEU A 353 -9.97 -4.60 -5.81
CA LEU A 353 -10.28 -3.70 -4.69
C LEU A 353 -9.03 -3.36 -3.89
N ASN A 354 -8.16 -4.35 -3.64
CA ASN A 354 -6.86 -4.13 -2.99
C ASN A 354 -5.96 -3.23 -3.81
N HIS A 355 -5.94 -3.38 -5.14
CA HIS A 355 -5.21 -2.46 -6.02
C HIS A 355 -5.77 -1.03 -5.90
N LYS A 356 -7.09 -0.86 -5.98
CA LYS A 356 -7.74 0.45 -5.81
C LYS A 356 -7.46 1.08 -4.44
N LEU A 357 -7.43 0.27 -3.38
CA LEU A 357 -7.10 0.72 -2.03
C LEU A 357 -5.65 1.21 -1.96
N ARG A 358 -4.69 0.49 -2.54
CA ARG A 358 -3.28 0.92 -2.60
C ARG A 358 -3.10 2.21 -3.39
N GLU A 359 -3.81 2.37 -4.51
CA GLU A 359 -3.78 3.62 -5.28
C GLU A 359 -4.37 4.78 -4.48
N LYS A 360 -5.47 4.55 -3.74
CA LYS A 360 -6.01 5.54 -2.82
C LYS A 360 -4.98 5.93 -1.75
N ASP A 361 -4.31 4.98 -1.12
CA ASP A 361 -3.30 5.24 -0.08
C ASP A 361 -2.12 6.05 -0.66
N LYS A 362 -1.70 5.77 -1.90
CA LYS A 362 -0.67 6.57 -2.60
C LYS A 362 -1.13 8.01 -2.79
N HIS A 363 -2.36 8.21 -3.29
CA HIS A 363 -2.90 9.56 -3.47
C HIS A 363 -3.09 10.30 -2.14
N GLU A 364 -3.48 9.61 -1.06
CA GLU A 364 -3.55 10.21 0.28
C GLU A 364 -2.16 10.64 0.78
N GLN A 365 -1.12 9.84 0.55
CA GLN A 365 0.26 10.22 0.88
C GLN A 365 0.76 11.40 0.02
N GLU A 366 0.42 11.44 -1.26
CA GLU A 366 0.73 12.57 -2.14
C GLU A 366 0.03 13.85 -1.68
N LEU A 367 -1.25 13.77 -1.31
CA LEU A 367 -1.99 14.88 -0.73
C LEU A 367 -1.36 15.35 0.59
N GLU A 368 -0.92 14.43 1.45
CA GLU A 368 -0.22 14.81 2.69
C GLU A 368 1.12 15.51 2.39
N ARG A 369 1.88 15.04 1.39
CA ARG A 369 3.11 15.70 0.93
C ARG A 369 2.82 17.09 0.37
N TYR A 370 1.77 17.26 -0.44
CA TYR A 370 1.36 18.55 -0.96
C TYR A 370 0.88 19.49 0.15
N ASN A 371 0.15 18.99 1.15
CA ASN A 371 -0.26 19.77 2.31
C ASN A 371 0.94 20.24 3.14
N LYS A 372 1.94 19.38 3.38
CA LYS A 372 3.19 19.79 4.05
C LYS A 372 3.94 20.86 3.26
N ARG A 373 4.05 20.69 1.94
CA ARG A 373 4.69 21.68 1.06
C ARG A 373 3.92 22.99 1.00
N PHE A 374 2.59 22.94 1.07
CA PHE A 374 1.75 24.14 1.16
C PHE A 374 1.98 24.87 2.48
N TYR A 375 2.09 24.15 3.59
CA TYR A 375 2.43 24.74 4.89
C TYR A 375 3.84 25.37 4.90
N GLU A 376 4.82 24.72 4.29
CA GLU A 376 6.15 25.31 4.07
C GLU A 376 6.09 26.56 3.20
N PHE A 377 5.27 26.55 2.13
CA PHE A 377 5.06 27.72 1.30
C PHE A 377 4.42 28.88 2.06
N ASP A 378 3.41 28.62 2.91
CA ASP A 378 2.76 29.64 3.74
C ASP A 378 3.73 30.23 4.77
N THR A 379 4.59 29.41 5.39
CA THR A 379 5.62 29.93 6.31
C THR A 379 6.68 30.76 5.59
N LEU A 380 7.14 30.35 4.41
CA LEU A 380 8.06 31.14 3.59
C LEU A 380 7.40 32.44 3.11
N LYS A 381 6.13 32.40 2.71
CA LYS A 381 5.35 33.59 2.33
C LYS A 381 5.27 34.57 3.49
N ASN A 382 4.91 34.12 4.69
CA ASN A 382 4.89 34.97 5.88
C ASN A 382 6.28 35.58 6.15
N ARG A 383 7.36 34.81 5.98
CA ARG A 383 8.72 35.33 6.16
C ARG A 383 9.09 36.38 5.10
N VAL A 384 8.65 36.21 3.86
CA VAL A 384 8.83 37.22 2.81
C VAL A 384 8.05 38.48 3.15
N GLU A 385 6.78 38.36 3.56
CA GLU A 385 5.96 39.51 3.98
C GLU A 385 6.60 40.25 5.17
N GLU A 386 7.12 39.54 6.17
CA GLU A 386 7.90 40.13 7.27
C GLU A 386 9.12 40.92 6.74
N LEU A 387 9.94 40.30 5.88
CA LEU A 387 11.13 40.96 5.30
C LEU A 387 10.76 42.16 4.42
N GLU A 388 9.62 42.14 3.74
CA GLU A 388 9.09 43.28 2.99
C GLU A 388 8.72 44.42 3.94
N THR A 389 8.06 44.12 5.07
CA THR A 389 7.75 45.15 6.08
C THR A 389 9.01 45.71 6.74
N GLU A 390 9.99 44.87 7.07
CA GLU A 390 11.30 45.30 7.60
C GLU A 390 12.03 46.21 6.60
N ASN A 391 12.09 45.82 5.32
CA ASN A 391 12.69 46.65 4.26
C ASN A 391 11.93 47.96 4.07
N GLN A 392 10.60 47.95 4.19
CA GLN A 392 9.80 49.18 4.11
C GLN A 392 10.14 50.12 5.25
N ILE A 393 10.25 49.62 6.49
CA ILE A 393 10.65 50.42 7.66
C ILE A 393 12.08 50.95 7.50
N LEU A 394 13.01 50.14 7.00
CA LEU A 394 14.38 50.57 6.71
C LEU A 394 14.42 51.67 5.65
N THR A 395 13.63 51.53 4.58
CA THR A 395 13.50 52.54 3.54
C THR A 395 12.92 53.83 4.12
N GLN A 396 11.88 53.75 4.95
CA GLN A 396 11.32 54.92 5.65
C GLN A 396 12.36 55.60 6.55
N THR A 397 13.14 54.81 7.29
CA THR A 397 14.22 55.31 8.16
C THR A 397 15.32 55.98 7.35
N GLN A 398 15.71 55.39 6.21
CA GLN A 398 16.65 56.00 5.28
C GLN A 398 16.11 57.33 4.73
N THR A 399 14.86 57.36 4.27
CA THR A 399 14.25 58.60 3.75
C THR A 399 14.19 59.69 4.81
N HIS A 400 13.96 59.32 6.08
CA HIS A 400 13.98 60.26 7.20
C HIS A 400 15.38 60.86 7.41
N PHE A 401 16.44 60.04 7.36
CA PHE A 401 17.81 60.56 7.45
C PHE A 401 18.19 61.42 6.23
N ASP A 402 17.74 61.06 5.02
CA ASP A 402 17.95 61.88 3.84
C ASP A 402 17.25 63.24 3.95
N GLU A 403 16.05 63.29 4.53
CA GLU A 403 15.34 64.53 4.85
C GLU A 403 16.10 65.38 5.87
N GLN A 404 16.59 64.80 6.96
CA GLN A 404 17.42 65.51 7.93
C GLN A 404 18.71 66.06 7.29
N ILE A 405 19.38 65.27 6.43
CA ILE A 405 20.57 65.74 5.69
C ILE A 405 20.21 66.89 4.76
N LYS A 406 19.07 66.83 4.06
CA LYS A 406 18.58 67.93 3.23
C LYS A 406 18.31 69.18 4.05
N GLU A 407 17.69 69.04 5.23
CA GLU A 407 17.42 70.15 6.15
C GLU A 407 18.73 70.79 6.64
N TYR A 408 19.71 70.00 7.07
CA TYR A 408 21.04 70.51 7.45
C TYR A 408 21.75 71.21 6.29
N ARG A 409 21.68 70.65 5.07
CA ARG A 409 22.24 71.29 3.86
C ARG A 409 21.53 72.61 3.56
N CYS A 410 20.21 72.69 3.70
CA CYS A 410 19.46 73.93 3.53
C CYS A 410 19.90 74.99 4.55
N ARG A 411 20.01 74.60 5.82
CA ARG A 411 20.48 75.49 6.90
C ARG A 411 21.92 75.96 6.71
N ILE A 412 22.80 75.10 6.20
CA ILE A 412 24.17 75.48 5.82
C ILE A 412 24.14 76.49 4.66
N ASN A 413 23.30 76.28 3.65
CA ASN A 413 23.16 77.24 2.55
C ASN A 413 22.62 78.60 3.00
N GLU A 414 21.64 78.64 3.92
CA GLU A 414 21.15 79.88 4.52
C GLU A 414 22.25 80.60 5.32
N MET A 415 23.05 79.86 6.07
CA MET A 415 24.22 80.40 6.78
C MET A 415 25.25 80.95 5.80
N LEU A 416 25.57 80.22 4.72
CA LEU A 416 26.49 80.69 3.67
C LEU A 416 25.95 81.95 2.97
N GLN A 417 24.65 82.01 2.68
CA GLN A 417 24.02 83.23 2.14
C GLN A 417 24.20 84.40 3.11
N SER A 418 23.91 84.19 4.40
CA SER A 418 24.12 85.20 5.45
C SER A 418 25.59 85.64 5.54
N GLU A 419 26.54 84.71 5.43
CA GLU A 419 27.97 85.04 5.38
C GLU A 419 28.33 85.88 4.14
N THR A 420 27.77 85.57 2.97
CA THR A 420 27.99 86.39 1.76
C THR A 420 27.42 87.79 1.91
N GLU A 421 26.27 87.95 2.56
CA GLU A 421 25.69 89.26 2.89
C GLU A 421 26.56 90.04 3.88
N ILE A 422 27.08 89.37 4.92
CA ILE A 422 28.05 89.97 5.85
C ILE A 422 29.29 90.46 5.10
N MET A 423 29.81 89.67 4.16
CA MET A 423 30.97 90.07 3.35
C MET A 423 30.66 91.27 2.44
N LYS A 424 29.46 91.34 1.86
CA LYS A 424 29.01 92.52 1.10
C LYS A 424 28.95 93.76 2.00
N PHE A 425 28.32 93.68 3.16
CA PHE A 425 28.26 94.81 4.09
C PHE A 425 29.64 95.23 4.58
N LYS A 426 30.57 94.30 4.81
CA LYS A 426 31.96 94.63 5.13
C LYS A 426 32.63 95.41 4.00
N HIS A 427 32.46 94.98 2.74
CA HIS A 427 33.00 95.68 1.59
C HIS A 427 32.39 97.08 1.41
N ASP A 428 31.08 97.23 1.61
CA ASP A 428 30.40 98.52 1.56
C ASP A 428 30.90 99.46 2.66
N ILE A 429 31.07 98.95 3.89
CA ILE A 429 31.69 99.70 4.99
C ILE A 429 33.10 100.14 4.60
N GLU A 430 33.92 99.24 4.07
CA GLU A 430 35.30 99.54 3.65
C GLU A 430 35.33 100.63 2.56
N THR A 431 34.43 100.55 1.58
CA THR A 431 34.27 101.57 0.52
C THR A 431 33.88 102.92 1.11
N ILE A 432 32.87 102.96 1.98
CA ILE A 432 32.44 104.19 2.67
C ILE A 432 33.56 104.75 3.55
N THR A 433 34.34 103.90 4.24
CA THR A 433 35.50 104.38 5.02
C THR A 433 36.57 104.97 4.13
N ASN A 434 36.85 104.37 2.96
CA ASN A 434 37.81 104.91 2.00
C ASN A 434 37.31 106.25 1.42
N GLU A 435 36.02 106.37 1.10
CA GLU A 435 35.42 107.64 0.67
C GLU A 435 35.50 108.71 1.77
N ARG A 436 35.19 108.34 3.02
CA ARG A 436 35.34 109.22 4.19
C ARG A 436 36.77 109.70 4.33
N ASP A 437 37.74 108.79 4.24
CA ASP A 437 39.16 109.09 4.40
C ASP A 437 39.66 109.98 3.26
N LEU A 438 39.21 109.75 2.02
CA LEU A 438 39.48 110.62 0.87
C LEU A 438 38.86 112.02 1.05
N ILE A 439 37.65 112.11 1.60
CA ILE A 439 37.01 113.40 1.92
C ILE A 439 37.80 114.11 3.04
N GLN A 440 38.26 113.39 4.06
CA GLN A 440 39.10 113.95 5.11
C GLN A 440 40.44 114.46 4.57
N GLU A 441 41.08 113.72 3.66
CA GLU A 441 42.31 114.14 2.98
C GLU A 441 42.07 115.40 2.14
N LYS A 442 41.00 115.43 1.34
CA LYS A 442 40.60 116.64 0.59
C LYS A 442 40.32 117.82 1.51
N LEU A 443 39.66 117.61 2.64
CA LEU A 443 39.40 118.64 3.63
C LEU A 443 40.71 119.14 4.26
N SER A 444 41.65 118.25 4.58
CA SER A 444 42.98 118.60 5.06
C SER A 444 43.74 119.44 4.04
N ASN A 445 43.77 119.02 2.77
CA ASN A 445 44.41 119.76 1.69
C ASN A 445 43.77 121.15 1.50
N LEU A 446 42.44 121.26 1.55
CA LEU A 446 41.75 122.55 1.48
C LEU A 446 42.02 123.43 2.70
N LEU A 447 42.19 122.85 3.89
CA LEU A 447 42.60 123.58 5.08
C LEU A 447 44.06 124.04 4.97
N GLU A 448 44.96 123.21 4.47
CA GLU A 448 46.35 123.58 4.17
C GLU A 448 46.41 124.70 3.13
N ASP A 449 45.66 124.60 2.03
CA ASP A 449 45.53 125.64 1.01
C ASP A 449 44.93 126.92 1.59
N LYS A 450 43.91 126.81 2.45
CA LYS A 450 43.34 127.97 3.14
C LYS A 450 44.38 128.65 4.03
N VAL A 451 45.14 127.89 4.83
CA VAL A 451 46.22 128.43 5.67
C VAL A 451 47.31 129.06 4.82
N ARG A 452 47.69 128.41 3.70
CA ARG A 452 48.67 128.94 2.75
C ARG A 452 48.19 130.24 2.11
N LEU A 453 46.93 130.31 1.69
CA LEU A 453 46.32 131.53 1.16
C LEU A 453 46.19 132.62 2.23
N GLU A 454 45.92 132.28 3.49
CA GLU A 454 45.94 133.24 4.62
C GLU A 454 47.36 133.77 4.88
N LEU A 455 48.39 132.93 4.76
CA LEU A 455 49.79 133.33 4.83
C LEU A 455 50.19 134.21 3.64
N ASP A 456 49.81 133.84 2.42
CA ASP A 456 50.06 134.64 1.22
C ASP A 456 49.31 135.97 1.32
N LEU A 457 48.05 135.99 1.76
CA LEU A 457 47.29 137.20 2.04
C LEU A 457 48.05 138.06 3.06
N ASN A 458 48.43 137.53 4.23
CA ASN A 458 49.21 138.26 5.24
C ASN A 458 50.55 138.78 4.71
N SER A 459 51.24 138.01 3.86
CA SER A 459 52.46 138.46 3.20
C SER A 459 52.18 139.61 2.25
N THR A 460 51.07 139.56 1.49
CA THR A 460 50.66 140.67 0.62
C THR A 460 50.22 141.88 1.42
N THR A 461 49.52 141.73 2.55
CA THR A 461 49.22 142.82 3.49
C THR A 461 50.53 143.41 4.04
N HIS A 462 51.52 142.59 4.39
CA HIS A 462 52.84 143.07 4.79
C HIS A 462 53.61 143.78 3.66
N THR A 463 53.49 143.33 2.40
CA THR A 463 54.05 144.05 1.25
C THR A 463 53.30 145.35 0.98
N VAL A 464 51.99 145.40 1.19
CA VAL A 464 51.16 146.61 1.10
C VAL A 464 51.47 147.54 2.27
N ASP A 465 51.77 147.04 3.47
CA ASP A 465 52.17 147.83 4.64
C ASP A 465 53.59 148.36 4.52
N THR A 466 54.52 147.59 3.93
CA THR A 466 55.88 148.06 3.61
C THR A 466 55.85 149.06 2.46
N LEU A 467 55.10 148.83 1.39
CA LEU A 467 54.86 149.82 0.34
C LEU A 467 54.10 151.05 0.86
N ASN A 468 53.17 150.91 1.81
CA ASN A 468 52.52 152.04 2.49
C ASN A 468 53.48 152.76 3.46
N SER A 469 54.49 152.07 4.02
CA SER A 469 55.56 152.67 4.82
C SER A 469 56.57 153.43 3.95
N GLU A 470 56.86 152.91 2.75
CA GLU A 470 57.72 153.55 1.73
C GLU A 470 56.99 154.74 1.05
N LEU A 471 55.69 154.63 0.80
CA LEU A 471 54.84 155.73 0.31
C LEU A 471 54.68 156.85 1.36
N ARG A 472 54.89 156.56 2.66
CA ARG A 472 54.91 157.54 3.76
C ARG A 472 56.29 158.16 4.01
N GLN A 473 57.37 157.62 3.45
CA GLN A 473 58.75 158.14 3.59
C GLN A 473 59.29 158.86 2.34
N VAL A 474 58.60 158.86 1.20
CA VAL A 474 59.07 159.48 -0.07
C VAL A 474 58.37 160.83 -0.36
N LYS A 475 58.16 161.69 0.66
CA LYS A 475 57.58 163.04 0.48
C LYS A 475 58.47 164.23 0.91
N PHE A 476 59.79 164.09 0.96
CA PHE A 476 60.74 165.23 1.05
C PHE A 476 62.15 164.94 0.45
N ARG A 477 62.36 165.37 -0.82
CA ARG A 477 63.59 165.84 -1.57
C ARG A 477 64.81 164.88 -1.73
N HIS A 478 65.33 164.51 -2.92
CA HIS A 478 66.06 165.23 -4.03
C HIS A 478 67.40 165.88 -3.55
N ASP A 479 68.63 165.69 -4.08
CA ASP A 479 69.19 165.56 -5.46
C ASP A 479 70.68 165.06 -5.47
N ASN A 480 71.07 164.27 -6.50
CA ASN A 480 72.26 164.26 -7.41
C ASN A 480 73.74 164.41 -6.90
N ASP A 481 74.82 163.95 -7.57
CA ASP A 481 75.16 162.92 -8.59
C ASP A 481 76.70 162.98 -8.90
N ASP A 482 77.25 161.91 -9.49
CA ASP A 482 78.26 161.83 -10.56
C ASP A 482 79.79 162.13 -10.47
N SER A 483 80.57 161.40 -11.32
CA SER A 483 81.73 161.86 -12.18
C SER A 483 82.88 160.82 -12.28
N ARG A 484 83.60 160.54 -13.40
CA ARG A 484 83.92 161.37 -14.58
C ARG A 484 84.68 160.59 -15.69
N SER A 485 84.58 161.08 -16.93
CA SER A 485 85.55 160.93 -18.05
C SER A 485 86.05 162.32 -18.52
N LEU A 486 87.19 162.38 -19.25
CA LEU A 486 88.06 163.56 -19.48
C LEU A 486 88.42 163.76 -20.98
N SER A 487 88.76 165.01 -21.40
CA SER A 487 89.68 165.29 -22.52
C SER A 487 90.31 166.72 -22.57
N ILE A 488 91.65 166.73 -22.64
CA ILE A 488 92.64 167.57 -23.37
C ILE A 488 93.16 168.94 -22.87
N SER A 489 94.51 169.02 -22.98
CA SER A 489 95.43 170.17 -23.03
C SER A 489 96.04 170.63 -21.69
N PHE A 490 97.27 170.21 -21.36
CA PHE A 490 98.52 170.65 -22.02
C PHE A 490 98.65 172.19 -21.91
N GLN A 491 99.27 172.65 -20.83
CA GLN A 491 100.70 173.00 -20.85
C GLN A 491 100.97 174.24 -21.69
N ILE A 492 101.10 175.39 -21.02
CA ILE A 492 102.21 176.29 -21.26
C ILE A 492 102.62 176.89 -19.90
N GLN A 493 103.93 177.08 -19.73
CA GLN A 493 104.64 177.83 -18.67
C GLN A 493 105.40 177.02 -17.63
N GLN A 494 105.79 175.85 -18.09
CA GLN A 494 107.19 175.43 -18.14
C GLN A 494 108.09 176.43 -18.95
N THR A 495 108.55 177.55 -18.38
CA THR A 495 109.69 178.28 -19.00
C THR A 495 110.66 179.03 -18.07
N ILE A 496 110.66 178.86 -16.74
CA ILE A 496 111.64 179.60 -15.90
C ILE A 496 112.71 178.75 -15.20
N LYS A 497 112.53 177.46 -14.88
CA LYS A 497 113.57 176.72 -14.10
C LYS A 497 114.55 175.84 -14.89
N SER A 498 114.54 175.90 -16.22
CA SER A 498 115.30 175.07 -17.18
C SER A 498 116.85 175.26 -17.25
N ARG A 499 117.56 175.73 -16.22
CA ARG A 499 119.04 175.85 -16.33
C ARG A 499 119.89 175.22 -15.23
N LEU A 500 119.32 174.69 -14.15
CA LEU A 500 120.14 174.04 -13.10
C LEU A 500 120.33 172.52 -13.32
N LEU A 501 119.41 171.84 -14.02
CA LEU A 501 119.39 170.37 -14.20
C LEU A 501 120.50 169.82 -15.14
N LYS A 502 121.31 170.69 -15.76
CA LYS A 502 122.31 170.27 -16.75
C LYS A 502 123.52 169.57 -16.11
N TYR A 503 123.77 169.75 -14.81
CA TYR A 503 124.92 169.12 -14.13
C TYR A 503 124.60 167.75 -13.49
N ASP A 504 123.34 167.40 -13.24
CA ASP A 504 122.96 166.12 -12.60
C ASP A 504 122.84 164.93 -13.56
N LEU A 505 122.65 165.19 -14.86
CA LEU A 505 122.37 164.13 -15.85
C LEU A 505 123.62 163.36 -16.30
N GLU A 506 124.82 163.93 -16.19
CA GLU A 506 126.04 163.32 -16.74
C GLU A 506 126.62 162.21 -15.84
N ASN A 507 126.43 162.28 -14.52
CA ASN A 507 126.90 161.23 -13.58
C ASN A 507 125.99 159.98 -13.53
N LYS A 508 124.76 160.06 -14.04
CA LYS A 508 123.80 158.93 -13.99
C LYS A 508 124.01 157.92 -15.12
N GLN A 509 124.44 158.38 -16.30
CA GLN A 509 124.57 157.52 -17.49
C GLN A 509 125.68 156.47 -17.41
N LEU A 510 126.74 156.68 -16.60
CA LEU A 510 127.81 155.69 -16.44
C LEU A 510 127.44 154.51 -15.53
N ASN A 511 126.42 154.64 -14.67
CA ASN A 511 126.02 153.58 -13.73
C ASN A 511 124.99 152.59 -14.32
N ASP A 512 124.15 153.05 -15.25
CA ASP A 512 123.06 152.25 -15.84
C ASP A 512 123.56 151.14 -16.80
N GLN A 513 124.78 151.25 -17.33
CA GLN A 513 125.33 150.24 -18.26
C GLN A 513 125.89 149.00 -17.57
N LEU A 514 126.21 149.07 -16.27
CA LEU A 514 126.85 147.97 -15.52
C LEU A 514 125.82 147.00 -14.91
N THR A 515 124.60 147.47 -14.62
CA THR A 515 123.50 146.67 -14.06
C THR A 515 122.83 145.75 -15.09
N ALA A 516 122.66 146.21 -16.34
CA ALA A 516 121.96 145.45 -17.38
C ALA A 516 122.64 144.12 -17.77
N LEU A 517 123.96 144.00 -17.61
CA LEU A 517 124.69 142.77 -17.96
C LEU A 517 124.59 141.66 -16.89
N LYS A 518 124.30 142.00 -15.63
CA LYS A 518 124.13 141.00 -14.55
C LYS A 518 122.75 140.33 -14.60
N GLU A 519 121.70 141.10 -14.88
CA GLU A 519 120.31 140.59 -14.93
C GLU A 519 120.10 139.53 -16.03
N ARG A 520 120.85 139.62 -17.14
CA ARG A 520 120.69 138.71 -18.27
C ARG A 520 121.19 137.28 -18.00
N TYR A 521 122.18 137.11 -17.13
CA TYR A 521 122.71 135.79 -16.76
C TYR A 521 121.79 135.05 -15.77
N GLU A 522 121.14 135.77 -14.85
CA GLU A 522 120.22 135.19 -13.87
C GLU A 522 118.92 134.66 -14.50
N ILE A 523 118.42 135.33 -15.53
CA ILE A 523 117.21 134.91 -16.26
C ILE A 523 117.42 133.55 -16.95
N ASP A 524 118.58 133.34 -17.58
CA ASP A 524 118.88 132.09 -18.31
C ASP A 524 118.97 130.87 -17.38
N MET A 525 119.49 131.06 -16.15
CA MET A 525 119.52 130.01 -15.12
C MET A 525 118.16 129.73 -14.48
N HIS A 526 117.21 130.67 -14.55
CA HIS A 526 115.85 130.45 -14.08
C HIS A 526 115.01 129.67 -15.09
N MET A 527 115.15 129.97 -16.39
CA MET A 527 114.48 129.25 -17.47
C MET A 527 114.77 127.75 -17.44
N LYS A 528 116.04 127.36 -17.25
CA LYS A 528 116.44 125.95 -17.24
C LYS A 528 115.84 125.16 -16.06
N ARG A 529 115.67 125.80 -14.89
CA ARG A 529 115.01 125.19 -13.72
C ARG A 529 113.52 124.95 -13.93
N ILE A 530 112.84 125.89 -14.59
CA ILE A 530 111.41 125.76 -14.91
C ILE A 530 111.17 124.60 -15.88
N ASP A 531 112.05 124.40 -16.86
CA ASP A 531 111.94 123.29 -17.81
C ASP A 531 112.14 121.91 -17.15
N GLU A 532 113.07 121.80 -16.19
CA GLU A 532 113.26 120.58 -15.39
C GLU A 532 112.05 120.29 -14.47
N GLU A 533 111.45 121.32 -13.86
CA GLU A 533 110.24 121.16 -13.03
C GLU A 533 109.02 120.70 -13.84
N LYS A 534 108.83 121.23 -15.06
CA LYS A 534 107.75 120.79 -15.96
C LYS A 534 107.86 119.31 -16.33
N GLN A 535 109.08 118.82 -16.60
CA GLN A 535 109.30 117.41 -16.89
C GLN A 535 108.97 116.52 -15.68
N ASN A 536 109.32 116.95 -14.47
CA ASN A 536 109.01 116.21 -13.24
C ASN A 536 107.50 116.09 -12.97
N ILE A 537 106.75 117.17 -13.19
CA ILE A 537 105.28 117.16 -13.01
C ILE A 537 104.61 116.23 -14.03
N HIS A 538 105.10 116.20 -15.28
CA HIS A 538 104.56 115.30 -16.30
C HIS A 538 104.75 113.82 -15.94
N ILE A 539 105.91 113.47 -15.38
CA ILE A 539 106.20 112.11 -14.92
C ILE A 539 105.30 111.72 -13.72
N GLN A 540 105.05 112.63 -12.79
CA GLN A 540 104.14 112.38 -11.66
C GLN A 540 102.71 112.09 -12.12
N LEU A 541 102.17 112.91 -13.04
CA LEU A 541 100.81 112.72 -13.54
C LEU A 541 100.66 111.38 -14.28
N LEU A 542 101.69 110.97 -15.03
CA LEU A 542 101.69 109.68 -15.72
C LEU A 542 101.72 108.50 -14.74
N ASN A 543 102.48 108.62 -13.65
CA ASN A 543 102.53 107.58 -12.61
C ASN A 543 101.20 107.46 -11.84
N GLU A 544 100.50 108.58 -11.57
CA GLU A 544 99.17 108.54 -10.97
C GLU A 544 98.15 107.86 -11.87
N GLN A 545 98.16 108.17 -13.17
CA GLN A 545 97.28 107.51 -14.14
C GLN A 545 97.55 106.00 -14.20
N ILE A 546 98.82 105.58 -14.25
CA ILE A 546 99.19 104.15 -14.23
C ILE A 546 98.72 103.48 -12.93
N HIS A 547 98.85 104.14 -11.77
CA HIS A 547 98.36 103.60 -10.51
C HIS A 547 96.84 103.44 -10.48
N GLU A 548 96.10 104.39 -11.04
CA GLU A 548 94.64 104.29 -11.15
C GLU A 548 94.22 103.14 -12.08
N TYR A 549 94.91 102.96 -13.21
CA TYR A 549 94.68 101.82 -14.11
C TYR A 549 94.98 100.47 -13.44
N LEU A 550 96.08 100.37 -12.68
CA LEU A 550 96.43 99.15 -11.94
C LEU A 550 95.42 98.81 -10.85
N ASN A 551 94.98 99.80 -10.07
CA ASN A 551 93.94 99.60 -9.05
C ASN A 551 92.60 99.18 -9.65
N ASN A 552 92.20 99.77 -10.78
CA ASN A 552 90.99 99.37 -11.48
C ASN A 552 91.06 97.95 -12.03
N LEU A 553 92.22 97.54 -12.59
CA LEU A 553 92.47 96.16 -13.01
C LEU A 553 92.36 95.18 -11.84
N GLN A 554 92.97 95.50 -10.70
CA GLN A 554 92.93 94.64 -9.51
C GLN A 554 91.51 94.51 -8.92
N CYS A 555 90.73 95.59 -8.89
CA CYS A 555 89.32 95.55 -8.50
C CYS A 555 88.47 94.71 -9.46
N LEU A 556 88.73 94.78 -10.77
CA LEU A 556 88.06 93.97 -11.78
C LEU A 556 88.41 92.49 -11.64
N GLU A 557 89.68 92.14 -11.35
CA GLU A 557 90.09 90.75 -11.07
C GLU A 557 89.37 90.16 -9.86
N VAL A 558 89.33 90.89 -8.74
CA VAL A 558 88.61 90.43 -7.53
C VAL A 558 87.12 90.22 -7.81
N LYS A 559 86.50 91.11 -8.59
CA LYS A 559 85.09 90.98 -8.98
C LYS A 559 84.86 89.78 -9.91
N ASN A 560 85.80 89.51 -10.81
CA ASN A 560 85.74 88.35 -11.71
C ASN A 560 85.91 87.03 -10.95
N ASP A 561 86.80 86.99 -9.94
CA ASP A 561 86.97 85.83 -9.05
C ASP A 561 85.72 85.56 -8.20
N GLN A 562 85.04 86.62 -7.72
CA GLN A 562 83.77 86.48 -7.01
C GLN A 562 82.67 85.94 -7.92
N LEU A 563 82.54 86.48 -9.14
CA LEU A 563 81.60 85.98 -10.14
C LEU A 563 81.89 84.53 -10.54
N ALA A 564 83.16 84.14 -10.64
CA ALA A 564 83.55 82.76 -10.93
C ALA A 564 83.13 81.80 -9.79
N LYS A 565 83.28 82.22 -8.53
CA LYS A 565 82.84 81.44 -7.36
C LYS A 565 81.31 81.33 -7.27
N GLU A 566 80.59 82.42 -7.51
CA GLU A 566 79.11 82.42 -7.56
C GLU A 566 78.59 81.54 -8.70
N LYS A 567 79.20 81.62 -9.88
CA LYS A 567 78.88 80.77 -11.02
C LYS A 567 79.10 79.28 -10.70
N LEU A 568 80.19 78.94 -10.00
CA LEU A 568 80.46 77.57 -9.56
C LEU A 568 79.45 77.10 -8.52
N SER A 569 79.10 77.95 -7.55
CA SER A 569 78.09 77.65 -6.52
C SER A 569 76.71 77.40 -7.12
N LEU A 570 76.26 78.27 -8.03
CA LEU A 570 74.98 78.11 -8.73
C LEU A 570 74.98 76.88 -9.63
N HIS A 571 76.11 76.59 -10.29
CA HIS A 571 76.24 75.37 -11.09
C HIS A 571 76.06 74.11 -10.24
N ASN A 572 76.68 74.06 -9.06
CA ASN A 572 76.53 72.94 -8.13
C ASN A 572 75.09 72.82 -7.62
N GLN A 573 74.44 73.92 -7.24
CA GLN A 573 73.03 73.91 -6.81
C GLN A 573 72.08 73.41 -7.91
N ILE A 574 72.28 73.84 -9.16
CA ILE A 574 71.51 73.35 -10.30
C ILE A 574 71.75 71.85 -10.51
N GLN A 575 72.98 71.39 -10.35
CA GLN A 575 73.33 69.99 -10.51
C GLN A 575 72.71 69.12 -9.40
N ASP A 576 72.75 69.56 -8.14
CA ASP A 576 72.13 68.87 -7.00
C ASP A 576 70.61 68.78 -7.18
N HIS A 577 69.95 69.89 -7.55
CA HIS A 577 68.51 69.88 -7.85
C HIS A 577 68.16 68.98 -9.03
N ARG A 578 69.03 68.89 -10.04
CA ARG A 578 68.83 67.99 -11.17
C ARG A 578 68.91 66.52 -10.76
N ILE A 579 69.85 66.16 -9.89
CA ILE A 579 69.99 64.81 -9.34
C ILE A 579 68.77 64.45 -8.48
N GLU A 580 68.30 65.38 -7.65
CA GLU A 580 67.12 65.17 -6.80
C GLU A 580 65.82 65.04 -7.61
N TYR A 581 65.69 65.82 -8.69
CA TYR A 581 64.59 65.70 -9.63
C TYR A 581 64.62 64.38 -10.42
N GLU A 582 65.78 63.93 -10.90
CA GLU A 582 65.92 62.64 -11.58
C GLU A 582 65.62 61.45 -10.63
N LYS A 583 66.02 61.56 -9.36
CA LYS A 583 65.71 60.55 -8.34
C LYS A 583 64.20 60.45 -8.06
N THR A 584 63.55 61.58 -7.78
CA THR A 584 62.09 61.61 -7.53
C THR A 584 61.31 61.12 -8.75
N ARG A 585 61.70 61.53 -9.96
CA ARG A 585 61.11 61.02 -11.20
C ARG A 585 61.27 59.50 -11.33
N SER A 586 62.44 58.94 -11.02
CA SER A 586 62.66 57.49 -11.06
C SER A 586 61.80 56.74 -10.03
N GLU A 587 61.60 57.30 -8.84
CA GLU A 587 60.73 56.73 -7.81
C GLU A 587 59.25 56.75 -8.25
N TYR A 588 58.79 57.84 -8.89
CA TYR A 588 57.45 57.90 -9.48
C TYR A 588 57.27 56.94 -10.65
N GLU A 589 58.24 56.81 -11.54
CA GLU A 589 58.19 55.85 -12.66
C GLU A 589 58.16 54.40 -12.15
N ALA A 590 58.90 54.08 -11.08
CA ALA A 590 58.85 52.78 -10.42
C ALA A 590 57.48 52.52 -9.75
N HIS A 591 56.93 53.53 -9.07
CA HIS A 591 55.60 53.44 -8.45
C HIS A 591 54.50 53.24 -9.50
N ASN A 592 54.53 53.98 -10.61
CA ASN A 592 53.60 53.82 -11.71
C ASN A 592 53.68 52.44 -12.33
N LYS A 593 54.89 51.91 -12.59
CA LYS A 593 55.06 50.53 -13.07
C LYS A 593 54.49 49.51 -12.09
N HIS A 594 54.70 49.69 -10.78
CA HIS A 594 54.14 48.80 -9.78
C HIS A 594 52.59 48.87 -9.75
N LEU A 595 52.03 50.08 -9.82
CA LEU A 595 50.58 50.28 -9.88
C LEU A 595 49.99 49.60 -11.12
N GLN A 596 50.64 49.77 -12.28
CA GLN A 596 50.21 49.18 -13.54
C GLN A 596 50.25 47.64 -13.50
N LEU A 597 51.27 47.05 -12.87
CA LEU A 597 51.34 45.61 -12.62
C LEU A 597 50.23 45.11 -11.68
N LYS A 598 49.94 45.83 -10.60
CA LYS A 598 48.83 45.52 -9.68
C LYS A 598 47.47 45.61 -10.38
N LEU A 599 47.28 46.64 -11.20
CA LEU A 599 46.04 46.85 -11.93
C LEU A 599 45.81 45.73 -12.96
N ASN A 600 46.86 45.32 -13.68
CA ASN A 600 46.80 44.17 -14.59
C ASN A 600 46.51 42.85 -13.86
N THR A 601 47.09 42.62 -12.67
CA THR A 601 46.83 41.39 -11.90
C THR A 601 45.41 41.35 -11.32
N ILE A 602 44.86 42.50 -10.92
CA ILE A 602 43.46 42.61 -10.49
C ILE A 602 42.52 42.39 -11.68
N GLN A 603 42.78 43.01 -12.83
CA GLN A 603 41.98 42.80 -14.05
C GLN A 603 42.00 41.33 -14.51
N GLN A 604 43.16 40.66 -14.45
CA GLN A 604 43.24 39.22 -14.76
C GLN A 604 42.44 38.39 -13.76
N ARG A 605 42.49 38.68 -12.46
CA ARG A 605 41.67 37.98 -11.46
C ARG A 605 40.19 38.17 -11.71
N GLU A 606 39.76 39.40 -12.00
CA GLU A 606 38.36 39.73 -12.27
C GLU A 606 37.86 39.05 -13.56
N GLN A 607 38.70 38.98 -14.61
CA GLN A 607 38.39 38.20 -15.82
C GLN A 607 38.31 36.70 -15.55
N MET A 608 39.21 36.14 -14.74
CA MET A 608 39.18 34.72 -14.38
C MET A 608 37.97 34.38 -13.50
N GLU A 609 37.56 35.28 -12.61
CA GLU A 609 36.41 35.08 -11.74
C GLU A 609 35.07 35.22 -12.50
N THR A 610 34.99 36.19 -13.41
CA THR A 610 33.81 36.35 -14.29
C THR A 610 33.69 35.20 -15.29
N THR A 611 34.80 34.70 -15.85
CA THR A 611 34.78 33.53 -16.74
C THR A 611 34.44 32.24 -16.00
N ALA A 612 34.93 32.05 -14.76
CA ALA A 612 34.53 30.92 -13.92
C ALA A 612 33.03 30.97 -13.58
N LYS A 613 32.51 32.14 -13.13
CA LYS A 613 31.07 32.33 -12.89
C LYS A 613 30.23 32.09 -14.14
N PHE A 614 30.70 32.52 -15.31
CA PHE A 614 30.02 32.26 -16.58
C PHE A 614 29.98 30.77 -16.92
N GLN A 615 31.08 30.04 -16.72
CA GLN A 615 31.13 28.59 -16.92
C GLN A 615 30.21 27.83 -15.95
N ASP A 616 30.14 28.25 -14.68
CA ASP A 616 29.23 27.64 -13.70
C ASP A 616 27.77 27.85 -14.10
N ILE A 617 27.40 29.06 -14.55
CA ILE A 617 26.06 29.36 -15.06
C ILE A 617 25.75 28.57 -16.33
N GLU A 618 26.72 28.41 -17.24
CA GLU A 618 26.55 27.64 -18.48
C GLU A 618 26.38 26.14 -18.20
N GLN A 619 27.13 25.58 -17.25
CA GLN A 619 26.96 24.21 -16.77
C GLN A 619 25.60 24.00 -16.11
N GLU A 620 25.16 24.95 -15.28
CA GLU A 620 23.86 24.85 -14.61
C GLU A 620 22.70 25.00 -15.61
N ASN A 621 22.81 25.91 -16.59
CA ASN A 621 21.84 26.00 -17.70
C ASN A 621 21.77 24.70 -18.51
N LYS A 622 22.90 24.04 -18.76
CA LYS A 622 22.91 22.75 -19.44
C LYS A 622 22.20 21.68 -18.62
N ARG A 623 22.45 21.59 -17.31
CA ARG A 623 21.74 20.68 -16.40
C ARG A 623 20.23 20.94 -16.38
N LEU A 624 19.83 22.21 -16.36
CA LEU A 624 18.42 22.59 -16.40
C LEU A 624 17.78 22.21 -17.75
N GLN A 625 18.49 22.36 -18.87
CA GLN A 625 18.02 21.91 -20.18
C GLN A 625 17.88 20.39 -20.27
N ASP A 626 18.85 19.64 -19.74
CA ASP A 626 18.79 18.18 -19.69
C ASP A 626 17.59 17.72 -18.83
N ARG A 627 17.40 18.34 -17.65
CA ARG A 627 16.26 18.06 -16.76
C ARG A 627 14.91 18.45 -17.36
N LEU A 628 14.85 19.55 -18.11
CA LEU A 628 13.67 19.93 -18.88
C LEU A 628 13.36 18.87 -19.96
N GLY A 629 14.39 18.36 -20.63
CA GLY A 629 14.29 17.26 -21.60
C GLY A 629 13.73 15.98 -20.98
N GLU A 630 14.24 15.59 -19.81
CA GLU A 630 13.73 14.44 -19.04
C GLU A 630 12.27 14.63 -18.62
N MET A 631 11.89 15.80 -18.11
CA MET A 631 10.50 16.10 -17.76
C MET A 631 9.59 16.08 -19.00
N MET A 632 10.02 16.60 -20.15
CA MET A 632 9.24 16.51 -21.39
C MET A 632 9.06 15.05 -21.85
N GLN A 633 10.08 14.20 -21.69
CA GLN A 633 9.98 12.78 -22.02
C GLN A 633 9.03 12.04 -21.07
N GLN A 634 9.07 12.35 -19.77
CA GLN A 634 8.11 11.82 -18.79
C GLN A 634 6.68 12.25 -19.08
N ILE A 635 6.46 13.53 -19.42
CA ILE A 635 5.15 14.02 -19.84
C ILE A 635 4.66 13.26 -21.08
N SER A 636 5.52 13.06 -22.08
CA SER A 636 5.16 12.29 -23.27
C SER A 636 4.82 10.82 -22.95
N GLN A 637 5.51 10.19 -22.00
CA GLN A 637 5.20 8.83 -21.56
C GLN A 637 3.85 8.77 -20.83
N LEU A 638 3.60 9.71 -19.92
CA LEU A 638 2.32 9.82 -19.22
C LEU A 638 1.15 10.11 -20.18
N GLN A 639 1.38 10.87 -21.25
CA GLN A 639 0.39 11.11 -22.30
C GLN A 639 0.01 9.80 -23.03
N ILE A 640 1.01 8.98 -23.38
CA ILE A 640 0.79 7.68 -24.03
C ILE A 640 0.04 6.73 -23.08
N GLU A 641 0.41 6.72 -21.80
CA GLU A 641 -0.27 5.91 -20.78
C GLU A 641 -1.72 6.36 -20.56
N HIS A 642 -1.97 7.68 -20.54
CA HIS A 642 -3.31 8.25 -20.49
C HIS A 642 -4.17 7.84 -21.70
N ASP A 643 -3.62 7.93 -22.91
CA ASP A 643 -4.32 7.51 -24.14
C ASP A 643 -4.62 6.01 -24.12
N HIS A 644 -3.67 5.19 -23.65
CA HIS A 644 -3.88 3.75 -23.48
C HIS A 644 -4.99 3.45 -22.45
N LEU A 645 -4.98 4.12 -21.29
CA LEU A 645 -6.02 3.98 -20.26
C LEU A 645 -7.39 4.41 -20.78
N THR A 646 -7.45 5.44 -21.64
CA THR A 646 -8.70 5.90 -22.26
C THR A 646 -9.28 4.81 -23.18
N ILE A 647 -8.44 4.17 -24.01
CA ILE A 647 -8.86 3.04 -24.86
C ILE A 647 -9.35 1.85 -24.03
N VAL A 648 -8.67 1.56 -22.90
CA VAL A 648 -9.10 0.47 -21.99
C VAL A 648 -10.46 0.77 -21.39
N LYS A 649 -10.70 2.02 -20.91
CA LYS A 649 -12.01 2.44 -20.40
C LYS A 649 -13.12 2.31 -21.43
N GLU A 650 -12.88 2.71 -22.67
CA GLU A 650 -13.86 2.55 -23.76
C GLU A 650 -14.19 1.07 -24.04
N ARG A 651 -13.20 0.18 -23.98
CA ARG A 651 -13.40 -1.28 -24.11
C ARG A 651 -14.21 -1.84 -22.94
N GLU A 652 -13.93 -1.41 -21.71
CA GLU A 652 -14.69 -1.83 -20.53
C GLU A 652 -16.14 -1.35 -20.60
N CYS A 653 -16.40 -0.10 -21.02
CA CYS A 653 -17.75 0.39 -21.26
C CYS A 653 -18.49 -0.46 -22.30
N ALA A 654 -17.86 -0.78 -23.43
CA ALA A 654 -18.46 -1.63 -24.45
C ALA A 654 -18.75 -3.07 -23.96
N LEU A 655 -17.85 -3.63 -23.13
CA LEU A 655 -18.08 -4.93 -22.49
C LEU A 655 -19.23 -4.86 -21.50
N ASN A 656 -19.32 -3.81 -20.69
CA ASN A 656 -20.42 -3.59 -19.74
C ASN A 656 -21.76 -3.45 -20.46
N GLU A 657 -21.84 -2.69 -21.55
CA GLU A 657 -23.04 -2.63 -22.38
C GLU A 657 -23.41 -4.01 -22.94
N ARG A 658 -22.42 -4.82 -23.35
CA ARG A 658 -22.67 -6.18 -23.84
C ARG A 658 -23.18 -7.10 -22.72
N ILE A 659 -22.65 -7.00 -21.51
CA ILE A 659 -23.12 -7.76 -20.34
C ILE A 659 -24.57 -7.38 -20.02
N ILE A 660 -24.88 -6.09 -19.96
CA ILE A 660 -26.25 -5.59 -19.73
C ILE A 660 -27.21 -6.15 -20.79
N ASN A 661 -26.83 -6.12 -22.06
CA ASN A 661 -27.64 -6.68 -23.15
C ASN A 661 -27.83 -8.20 -23.03
N LEU A 662 -26.79 -8.93 -22.63
CA LEU A 662 -26.88 -10.38 -22.40
C LEU A 662 -27.77 -10.70 -21.20
N GLN A 663 -27.72 -9.89 -20.14
CA GLN A 663 -28.54 -10.05 -18.95
C GLN A 663 -30.02 -9.79 -19.25
N LEU A 664 -30.33 -8.73 -20.02
CA LEU A 664 -31.68 -8.48 -20.53
C LEU A 664 -32.20 -9.65 -21.38
N LYS A 665 -31.34 -10.23 -22.23
CA LYS A 665 -31.69 -11.39 -23.04
C LYS A 665 -31.91 -12.64 -22.19
N TYR A 666 -31.09 -12.84 -21.15
CA TYR A 666 -31.27 -13.92 -20.18
C TYR A 666 -32.60 -13.77 -19.43
N ASP A 667 -32.94 -12.57 -18.95
CA ASP A 667 -34.20 -12.31 -18.26
C ASP A 667 -35.43 -12.50 -19.18
N GLN A 668 -35.27 -12.23 -20.47
CA GLN A 668 -36.31 -12.55 -21.46
C GLN A 668 -36.46 -14.06 -21.63
N LEU A 669 -35.36 -14.79 -21.82
CA LEU A 669 -35.35 -16.27 -21.93
C LEU A 669 -35.90 -16.94 -20.67
N ALA A 670 -35.57 -16.44 -19.48
CA ALA A 670 -36.09 -16.95 -18.21
C ALA A 670 -37.62 -16.76 -18.10
N ARG A 671 -38.14 -15.62 -18.55
CA ARG A 671 -39.59 -15.38 -18.63
C ARG A 671 -40.27 -16.31 -19.63
N GLU A 672 -39.67 -16.50 -20.81
CA GLU A 672 -40.17 -17.46 -21.80
C GLU A 672 -40.18 -18.88 -21.23
N HIS A 673 -39.11 -19.31 -20.56
CA HIS A 673 -39.02 -20.61 -19.90
C HIS A 673 -40.13 -20.81 -18.85
N LEU A 674 -40.36 -19.82 -17.98
CA LEU A 674 -41.43 -19.87 -16.99
C LEU A 674 -42.82 -19.98 -17.64
N THR A 675 -43.04 -19.30 -18.77
CA THR A 675 -44.31 -19.43 -19.49
C THR A 675 -44.46 -20.79 -20.16
N THR A 676 -43.39 -21.38 -20.68
CA THR A 676 -43.42 -22.74 -21.23
C THR A 676 -43.63 -23.79 -20.15
N GLU A 677 -43.03 -23.62 -18.98
CA GLU A 677 -43.19 -24.51 -17.84
C GLU A 677 -44.65 -24.52 -17.34
N LYS A 678 -45.27 -23.35 -17.17
CA LYS A 678 -46.71 -23.25 -16.86
C LYS A 678 -47.60 -23.91 -17.91
N ARG A 679 -47.20 -23.87 -19.19
CA ARG A 679 -47.92 -24.59 -20.26
C ARG A 679 -47.73 -26.10 -20.15
N CYS A 680 -46.52 -26.57 -19.84
CA CYS A 680 -46.26 -28.00 -19.59
C CYS A 680 -47.11 -28.51 -18.41
N GLU A 681 -47.13 -27.80 -17.27
CA GLU A 681 -47.98 -28.15 -16.13
C GLU A 681 -49.47 -28.22 -16.50
N MET A 682 -49.94 -27.30 -17.34
CA MET A 682 -51.32 -27.32 -17.85
C MET A 682 -51.56 -28.55 -18.72
N TYR A 683 -50.63 -28.89 -19.63
CA TYR A 683 -50.75 -30.09 -20.46
C TYR A 683 -50.67 -31.38 -19.64
N GLU A 684 -49.86 -31.45 -18.59
CA GLU A 684 -49.84 -32.57 -17.65
C GLU A 684 -51.17 -32.74 -16.90
N LYS A 685 -51.76 -31.64 -16.42
CA LYS A 685 -53.10 -31.68 -15.81
C LYS A 685 -54.15 -32.17 -16.79
N ASN A 686 -54.09 -31.72 -18.04
CA ASN A 686 -55.00 -32.18 -19.08
C ASN A 686 -54.77 -33.66 -19.41
N LEU A 687 -53.52 -34.13 -19.47
CA LEU A 687 -53.19 -35.53 -19.71
C LEU A 687 -53.78 -36.43 -18.61
N LYS A 688 -53.57 -36.08 -17.33
CA LYS A 688 -54.17 -36.78 -16.20
C LYS A 688 -55.69 -36.81 -16.29
N HIS A 689 -56.32 -35.72 -16.73
CA HIS A 689 -57.75 -35.69 -16.95
C HIS A 689 -58.20 -36.65 -18.08
N TYR A 690 -57.45 -36.70 -19.19
CA TYR A 690 -57.72 -37.67 -20.27
C TYR A 690 -57.52 -39.12 -19.82
N GLU A 691 -56.49 -39.41 -19.03
CA GLU A 691 -56.26 -40.74 -18.44
C GLU A 691 -57.43 -41.14 -17.53
N THR A 692 -57.93 -40.24 -16.69
CA THR A 692 -59.13 -40.52 -15.87
C THR A 692 -60.37 -40.76 -16.73
N LEU A 693 -60.55 -39.99 -17.80
CA LEU A 693 -61.70 -40.14 -18.69
C LEU A 693 -61.63 -41.46 -19.48
N GLU A 694 -60.43 -41.89 -19.89
CA GLU A 694 -60.21 -43.18 -20.52
C GLU A 694 -60.50 -44.33 -19.56
N HIS A 695 -60.08 -44.22 -18.30
CA HIS A 695 -60.43 -45.19 -17.26
C HIS A 695 -61.94 -45.31 -17.06
N ASP A 696 -62.64 -44.18 -16.90
CA ASP A 696 -64.09 -44.14 -16.76
C ASP A 696 -64.79 -44.75 -17.99
N TYR A 697 -64.29 -44.46 -19.20
CA TYR A 697 -64.82 -45.04 -20.43
C TYR A 697 -64.65 -46.56 -20.49
N LEU A 698 -63.48 -47.08 -20.09
CA LEU A 698 -63.21 -48.51 -20.04
C LEU A 698 -64.06 -49.22 -18.99
N GLU A 699 -64.27 -48.60 -17.83
CA GLU A 699 -65.17 -49.12 -16.79
C GLU A 699 -66.63 -49.15 -17.29
N LEU A 700 -67.08 -48.08 -17.93
CA LEU A 700 -68.43 -48.01 -18.51
C LEU A 700 -68.63 -49.05 -19.63
N LYS A 701 -67.59 -49.30 -20.43
CA LYS A 701 -67.58 -50.34 -21.45
C LYS A 701 -67.68 -51.73 -20.82
N HIS A 702 -66.90 -52.00 -19.78
CA HIS A 702 -66.96 -53.26 -19.04
C HIS A 702 -68.36 -53.49 -18.42
N ASN A 703 -68.94 -52.45 -17.82
CA ASN A 703 -70.29 -52.50 -17.27
C ASN A 703 -71.33 -52.78 -18.37
N ASN A 704 -71.24 -52.12 -19.53
CA ASN A 704 -72.11 -52.41 -20.67
C ASN A 704 -71.97 -53.86 -21.19
N GLU A 705 -70.76 -54.41 -21.22
CA GLU A 705 -70.54 -55.81 -21.59
C GLU A 705 -71.17 -56.75 -20.56
N CYS A 706 -71.05 -56.45 -19.26
CA CYS A 706 -71.70 -57.21 -18.19
C CYS A 706 -73.23 -57.15 -18.31
N TYR A 707 -73.82 -55.98 -18.52
CA TYR A 707 -75.26 -55.85 -18.77
C TYR A 707 -75.69 -56.59 -20.03
N SER A 708 -74.90 -56.55 -21.11
CA SER A 708 -75.19 -57.30 -22.33
C SER A 708 -75.19 -58.82 -22.08
N ARG A 709 -74.25 -59.33 -21.28
CA ARG A 709 -74.23 -60.75 -20.87
C ARG A 709 -75.44 -61.11 -19.99
N GLN A 710 -75.82 -60.23 -19.06
CA GLN A 710 -77.00 -60.42 -18.22
C GLN A 710 -78.28 -60.46 -19.08
N ILE A 711 -78.44 -59.52 -20.02
CA ILE A 711 -79.57 -59.50 -20.95
C ILE A 711 -79.60 -60.78 -21.80
N ALA A 712 -78.44 -61.24 -22.30
CA ALA A 712 -78.36 -62.51 -23.03
C ALA A 712 -78.78 -63.71 -22.18
N HIS A 713 -78.42 -63.72 -20.89
CA HIS A 713 -78.86 -64.76 -19.96
C HIS A 713 -80.36 -64.72 -19.71
N VAL A 714 -80.94 -63.53 -19.50
CA VAL A 714 -82.40 -63.36 -19.36
C VAL A 714 -83.12 -63.84 -20.63
N ASN A 715 -82.66 -63.46 -21.82
CA ASN A 715 -83.23 -63.91 -23.08
C ASN A 715 -83.18 -65.45 -23.26
N ASN A 716 -82.14 -66.11 -22.72
CA ASN A 716 -82.07 -67.56 -22.73
C ASN A 716 -83.07 -68.19 -21.75
N LEU A 717 -83.22 -67.63 -20.56
CA LEU A 717 -84.25 -68.07 -19.60
C LEU A 717 -85.66 -67.86 -20.16
N GLU A 718 -85.91 -66.76 -20.87
CA GLU A 718 -87.19 -66.52 -21.55
C GLU A 718 -87.46 -67.58 -22.63
N LYS A 719 -86.45 -67.98 -23.41
CA LYS A 719 -86.59 -69.09 -24.37
C LYS A 719 -86.90 -70.42 -23.67
N GLU A 720 -86.17 -70.76 -22.61
CA GLU A 720 -86.44 -71.98 -21.84
C GLU A 720 -87.85 -71.96 -21.24
N LEU A 721 -88.32 -70.81 -20.78
CA LEU A 721 -89.69 -70.63 -20.27
C LEU A 721 -90.73 -70.84 -21.38
N ILE A 722 -90.51 -70.29 -22.58
CA ILE A 722 -91.38 -70.49 -23.75
C ILE A 722 -91.42 -71.97 -24.13
N ASP A 723 -90.28 -72.66 -24.17
CA ASP A 723 -90.21 -74.09 -24.46
C ASP A 723 -90.98 -74.92 -23.42
N LYS A 724 -90.90 -74.54 -22.13
CA LYS A 724 -91.67 -75.18 -21.05
C LYS A 724 -93.17 -74.89 -21.16
N GLN A 725 -93.57 -73.68 -21.56
CA GLN A 725 -94.96 -73.35 -21.81
C GLN A 725 -95.54 -74.17 -22.97
N LEU A 726 -94.78 -74.34 -24.07
CA LEU A 726 -95.15 -75.22 -25.19
C LEU A 726 -95.30 -76.69 -24.75
N GLN A 727 -94.40 -77.19 -23.92
CA GLN A 727 -94.52 -78.54 -23.33
C GLN A 727 -95.78 -78.68 -22.47
N TYR A 728 -96.10 -77.65 -21.66
CA TYR A 728 -97.31 -77.65 -20.84
C TYR A 728 -98.58 -77.67 -21.70
N GLU A 729 -98.64 -76.86 -22.76
CA GLU A 729 -99.79 -76.82 -23.66
C GLU A 729 -99.98 -78.15 -24.43
N GLN A 730 -98.89 -78.85 -24.76
CA GLN A 730 -98.95 -80.21 -25.32
C GLN A 730 -99.54 -81.20 -24.33
N LEU A 731 -99.06 -81.21 -23.08
CA LEU A 731 -99.60 -82.07 -22.02
C LEU A 731 -101.07 -81.76 -21.69
N GLU A 732 -101.49 -80.50 -21.83
CA GLU A 732 -102.88 -80.11 -21.65
C GLU A 732 -103.77 -80.63 -22.78
N LYS A 733 -103.29 -80.61 -24.04
CA LYS A 733 -103.96 -81.24 -25.19
C LYS A 733 -104.09 -82.76 -24.99
N GLU A 734 -103.03 -83.43 -24.57
CA GLU A 734 -103.07 -84.86 -24.25
C GLU A 734 -104.08 -85.17 -23.13
N ASN A 735 -104.10 -84.37 -22.06
CA ASN A 735 -105.11 -84.49 -20.99
C ASN A 735 -106.53 -84.25 -21.49
N PHE A 736 -106.73 -83.31 -22.41
CA PHE A 736 -108.03 -83.06 -23.02
C PHE A 736 -108.49 -84.27 -23.86
N ASP A 737 -107.58 -84.85 -24.66
CA ASP A 737 -107.86 -86.05 -25.45
C ASP A 737 -108.16 -87.26 -24.56
N PHE A 738 -107.42 -87.46 -23.46
CA PHE A 738 -107.74 -88.48 -22.47
C PHE A 738 -109.11 -88.24 -21.81
N LYS A 739 -109.45 -86.99 -21.46
CA LYS A 739 -110.80 -86.67 -20.96
C LYS A 739 -111.89 -86.96 -21.99
N LYS A 740 -111.64 -86.73 -23.28
CA LYS A 740 -112.58 -87.05 -24.36
C LYS A 740 -112.75 -88.56 -24.52
N GLN A 741 -111.66 -89.34 -24.46
CA GLN A 741 -111.72 -90.80 -24.45
C GLN A 741 -112.50 -91.33 -23.24
N VAL A 742 -112.27 -90.78 -22.05
CA VAL A 742 -113.03 -91.13 -20.84
C VAL A 742 -114.51 -90.79 -20.97
N LYS A 743 -114.87 -89.66 -21.59
CA LYS A 743 -116.27 -89.31 -21.88
C LYS A 743 -116.91 -90.30 -22.85
N GLN A 744 -116.24 -90.67 -23.94
CA GLN A 744 -116.74 -91.67 -24.89
C GLN A 744 -116.96 -93.03 -24.23
N LEU A 745 -116.02 -93.49 -23.41
CA LEU A 745 -116.17 -94.74 -22.64
C LEU A 745 -117.34 -94.68 -21.65
N ASN A 746 -117.58 -93.54 -21.02
CA ASN A 746 -118.75 -93.35 -20.16
C ASN A 746 -120.06 -93.34 -20.95
N GLU A 747 -120.11 -92.78 -22.16
CA GLU A 747 -121.28 -92.85 -23.05
C GLU A 747 -121.57 -94.29 -23.50
N TYR A 748 -120.53 -95.07 -23.87
CA TYR A 748 -120.68 -96.51 -24.14
C TYR A 748 -121.25 -97.25 -22.93
N ARG A 749 -120.73 -96.97 -21.72
CA ARG A 749 -121.24 -97.55 -20.48
C ARG A 749 -122.71 -97.18 -20.23
N LEU A 750 -123.11 -95.93 -20.51
CA LEU A 750 -124.48 -95.46 -20.32
C LEU A 750 -125.45 -96.15 -21.30
N ASN A 751 -125.04 -96.32 -22.56
CA ASN A 751 -125.83 -97.06 -23.56
C ASN A 751 -125.97 -98.54 -23.21
N GLU A 752 -124.93 -99.17 -22.66
CA GLU A 752 -125.05 -100.54 -22.13
C GLU A 752 -126.02 -100.62 -20.94
N GLU A 753 -126.00 -99.63 -20.04
CA GLU A 753 -126.95 -99.55 -18.93
C GLU A 753 -128.40 -99.34 -19.42
N GLU A 754 -128.63 -98.57 -20.49
CA GLU A 754 -129.96 -98.43 -21.12
C GLU A 754 -130.43 -99.71 -21.81
N ASN A 755 -129.54 -100.41 -22.53
CA ASN A 755 -129.85 -101.73 -23.09
C ASN A 755 -130.25 -102.73 -22.00
N ILE A 756 -129.55 -102.71 -20.85
CA ILE A 756 -129.90 -103.54 -19.68
C ILE A 756 -131.27 -103.13 -19.10
N ARG A 757 -131.63 -101.84 -19.09
CA ARG A 757 -132.95 -101.38 -18.65
C ARG A 757 -134.07 -101.81 -19.60
N GLN A 758 -133.86 -101.78 -20.92
CA GLN A 758 -134.80 -102.30 -21.92
C GLN A 758 -135.02 -103.81 -21.74
N LEU A 759 -133.94 -104.59 -21.58
CA LEU A 759 -134.03 -106.03 -21.32
C LEU A 759 -134.81 -106.34 -20.02
N LYS A 760 -134.69 -105.48 -19.01
CA LYS A 760 -135.39 -105.60 -17.73
C LYS A 760 -136.88 -105.24 -17.83
N THR A 761 -137.26 -104.36 -18.76
CA THR A 761 -138.67 -104.02 -19.03
C THR A 761 -139.36 -105.10 -19.85
N ASP A 762 -138.66 -105.71 -20.82
CA ASP A 762 -139.13 -106.88 -21.57
C ASP A 762 -139.34 -108.10 -20.66
N TYR A 763 -138.44 -108.31 -19.70
CA TYR A 763 -138.58 -109.34 -18.66
C TYR A 763 -139.82 -109.14 -17.76
N LEU A 764 -140.20 -107.89 -17.45
CA LEU A 764 -141.38 -107.60 -16.63
C LEU A 764 -142.70 -107.78 -17.39
N LEU A 765 -142.71 -107.53 -18.70
CA LEU A 765 -143.90 -107.74 -19.55
C LEU A 765 -144.19 -109.24 -19.78
N LEU A 766 -143.16 -110.08 -19.80
CA LEU A 766 -143.28 -111.54 -19.92
C LEU A 766 -143.75 -112.20 -18.61
N LYS A 767 -143.43 -111.59 -17.46
CA LYS A 767 -143.83 -112.03 -16.11
C LYS A 767 -145.33 -111.85 -15.80
N GLN A 768 -146.07 -111.03 -16.56
CA GLN A 768 -147.49 -110.77 -16.36
C GLN A 768 -148.45 -111.66 -17.19
N ARG A 769 -147.95 -112.58 -18.03
CA ARG A 769 -148.80 -113.47 -18.85
C ARG A 769 -148.74 -114.96 -18.49
N TYR A 770 -147.99 -115.37 -17.46
CA TYR A 770 -147.80 -116.79 -17.14
C TYR A 770 -147.98 -117.07 -15.64
N ASN A 771 -149.24 -116.96 -15.18
CA ASN A 771 -149.73 -117.71 -14.03
C ASN A 771 -150.68 -118.77 -14.58
N GLU A 772 -150.13 -119.92 -14.98
CA GLU A 772 -150.82 -121.21 -15.04
C GLU A 772 -149.74 -122.31 -15.12
N GLU A 773 -149.49 -122.91 -13.94
CA GLU A 773 -149.17 -124.34 -13.71
C GLU A 773 -147.92 -124.95 -14.39
N GLN A 774 -146.90 -125.46 -13.68
CA GLN A 774 -146.89 -126.17 -12.41
C GLN A 774 -145.59 -125.94 -11.62
N PHE A 775 -145.83 -125.54 -10.37
CA PHE A 775 -144.99 -125.69 -9.21
C PHE A 775 -145.15 -127.16 -8.75
N ASP A 776 -144.10 -127.98 -8.83
CA ASP A 776 -143.75 -128.99 -7.82
C ASP A 776 -142.72 -129.98 -8.36
N GLU A 777 -141.46 -129.58 -8.32
CA GLU A 777 -140.47 -130.41 -7.63
C GLU A 777 -139.46 -129.52 -6.92
N LEU A 778 -140.02 -128.66 -6.06
CA LEU A 778 -139.31 -127.77 -5.13
C LEU A 778 -138.77 -128.53 -3.91
N THR A 779 -138.43 -129.82 -4.07
CA THR A 779 -138.13 -130.67 -2.92
C THR A 779 -137.06 -131.72 -3.20
N LYS A 780 -135.99 -131.29 -3.87
CA LYS A 780 -134.63 -131.70 -3.47
C LYS A 780 -133.75 -130.51 -3.09
N LYS A 781 -134.37 -129.42 -2.60
CA LYS A 781 -133.73 -128.41 -1.75
C LYS A 781 -133.41 -129.02 -0.37
N LEU A 782 -132.42 -129.91 -0.28
CA LEU A 782 -131.91 -130.28 1.03
C LEU A 782 -130.44 -130.65 1.14
N ASN A 783 -129.71 -131.02 0.06
CA ASN A 783 -128.40 -131.62 0.31
C ASN A 783 -127.12 -130.99 -0.26
N ASP A 784 -127.12 -129.97 -1.12
CA ASP A 784 -125.84 -129.32 -1.47
C ASP A 784 -125.99 -127.82 -1.84
N ALA A 785 -126.38 -126.86 -0.98
CA ALA A 785 -125.98 -126.62 0.42
C ALA A 785 -124.48 -126.73 0.73
N CYS A 786 -123.67 -127.32 -0.16
CA CYS A 786 -122.23 -127.50 -0.01
C CYS A 786 -121.39 -126.77 -1.09
N ASP A 787 -121.95 -126.39 -2.24
CA ASP A 787 -121.16 -125.74 -3.33
C ASP A 787 -121.31 -124.21 -3.42
N LEU A 788 -122.33 -123.62 -2.81
CA LEU A 788 -122.50 -122.16 -2.73
C LEU A 788 -121.80 -121.53 -1.50
N THR A 789 -121.41 -122.35 -0.52
CA THR A 789 -120.52 -121.96 0.60
C THR A 789 -119.04 -121.97 0.19
N ARG A 790 -118.67 -122.73 -0.87
CA ARG A 790 -117.30 -122.78 -1.42
C ARG A 790 -117.03 -121.70 -2.47
N GLN A 791 -118.03 -121.24 -3.22
CA GLN A 791 -117.87 -120.15 -4.20
C GLN A 791 -117.91 -118.73 -3.61
N ILE A 792 -118.46 -118.55 -2.39
CA ILE A 792 -118.32 -117.30 -1.62
C ILE A 792 -116.99 -117.27 -0.85
N GLN A 793 -116.42 -118.42 -0.45
CA GLN A 793 -115.07 -118.51 0.13
C GLN A 793 -113.92 -118.34 -0.90
N ILE A 794 -114.15 -118.56 -2.19
CA ILE A 794 -113.15 -118.29 -3.26
C ILE A 794 -113.15 -116.81 -3.71
N LYS A 795 -114.27 -116.09 -3.61
CA LYS A 795 -114.30 -114.63 -3.77
C LYS A 795 -113.89 -113.87 -2.50
N LEU A 796 -114.03 -114.47 -1.32
CA LEU A 796 -113.39 -113.98 -0.08
C LEU A 796 -111.88 -114.28 -0.03
N LYS A 797 -111.38 -115.34 -0.71
CA LYS A 797 -109.93 -115.55 -0.90
C LYS A 797 -109.31 -114.60 -1.92
N LYS A 798 -110.02 -114.23 -3.01
CA LYS A 798 -109.59 -113.14 -3.92
C LYS A 798 -109.70 -111.74 -3.29
N LYS A 799 -110.66 -111.49 -2.39
CA LYS A 799 -110.66 -110.28 -1.55
C LYS A 799 -109.66 -110.33 -0.40
N GLN A 800 -109.25 -111.51 0.08
CA GLN A 800 -108.12 -111.71 1.02
C GLN A 800 -106.76 -111.59 0.34
N ASP A 801 -106.59 -112.00 -0.93
CA ASP A 801 -105.40 -111.73 -1.74
C ASP A 801 -105.36 -110.26 -2.21
N GLU A 802 -106.51 -109.60 -2.36
CA GLU A 802 -106.58 -108.13 -2.51
C GLU A 802 -106.38 -107.39 -1.18
N THR A 803 -106.70 -107.96 0.00
CA THR A 803 -106.32 -107.39 1.30
C THR A 803 -104.92 -107.80 1.74
N GLU A 804 -104.31 -108.84 1.18
CA GLU A 804 -102.88 -109.16 1.33
C GLU A 804 -102.02 -108.41 0.31
N ASN A 805 -102.52 -108.13 -0.90
CA ASN A 805 -101.90 -107.19 -1.83
C ASN A 805 -102.13 -105.76 -1.41
N LEU A 806 -103.28 -105.38 -0.82
CA LEU A 806 -103.42 -104.09 -0.14
C LEU A 806 -102.67 -104.06 1.19
N LYS A 807 -102.43 -105.17 1.90
CA LYS A 807 -101.47 -105.20 3.04
C LYS A 807 -100.02 -105.25 2.59
N LYS A 808 -99.67 -105.74 1.40
CA LYS A 808 -98.35 -105.62 0.75
C LYS A 808 -98.17 -104.26 0.12
N THR A 809 -99.25 -103.60 -0.31
CA THR A 809 -99.25 -102.22 -0.78
C THR A 809 -99.36 -101.26 0.40
N ILE A 810 -99.93 -101.65 1.55
CA ILE A 810 -99.91 -100.90 2.81
C ILE A 810 -98.62 -101.18 3.59
N THR A 811 -97.98 -102.35 3.49
CA THR A 811 -96.61 -102.57 4.00
C THR A 811 -95.54 -102.08 3.04
N GLN A 812 -95.78 -102.02 1.73
CA GLN A 812 -94.97 -101.23 0.78
C GLN A 812 -95.26 -99.76 0.91
N ASN A 813 -96.48 -99.31 1.23
CA ASN A 813 -96.77 -97.93 1.56
C ASN A 813 -96.37 -97.57 2.98
N GLU A 814 -96.20 -98.51 3.91
CA GLU A 814 -95.60 -98.32 5.22
C GLU A 814 -94.07 -98.37 5.09
N LEU A 815 -93.49 -99.20 4.20
CA LEU A 815 -92.08 -99.12 3.77
C LEU A 815 -91.80 -97.93 2.84
N TYR A 816 -92.81 -97.34 2.20
CA TYR A 816 -92.74 -96.12 1.40
C TYR A 816 -93.12 -94.89 2.22
N ILE A 817 -93.87 -95.04 3.32
CA ILE A 817 -94.04 -94.05 4.39
C ILE A 817 -92.87 -94.14 5.38
N GLU A 818 -92.14 -95.25 5.44
CA GLU A 818 -90.90 -95.43 6.20
C GLU A 818 -89.68 -95.15 5.32
N LYS A 819 -89.75 -95.32 3.99
CA LYS A 819 -88.88 -94.63 3.03
C LYS A 819 -89.20 -93.15 3.00
N LEU A 820 -90.45 -92.69 2.93
CA LEU A 820 -90.78 -91.26 3.01
C LEU A 820 -90.56 -90.69 4.42
N LYS A 821 -90.58 -91.48 5.51
CA LYS A 821 -90.12 -91.05 6.83
C LYS A 821 -88.61 -91.15 6.96
N ASN A 822 -87.92 -92.04 6.23
CA ASN A 822 -86.46 -92.05 6.11
C ASN A 822 -85.96 -91.05 5.06
N ASP A 823 -86.81 -90.54 4.17
CA ASP A 823 -86.57 -89.49 3.17
C ASP A 823 -87.04 -88.15 3.73
N VAL A 824 -88.00 -88.12 4.68
CA VAL A 824 -88.30 -86.98 5.56
C VAL A 824 -87.35 -86.93 6.76
N LYS A 825 -86.75 -88.06 7.16
CA LYS A 825 -85.63 -88.11 8.11
C LYS A 825 -84.30 -87.88 7.41
N HIS A 826 -84.12 -88.30 6.15
CA HIS A 826 -83.01 -87.86 5.30
C HIS A 826 -83.23 -86.42 4.82
N GLU A 827 -84.45 -85.91 4.64
CA GLU A 827 -84.72 -84.47 4.46
C GLU A 827 -84.71 -83.69 5.78
N MET A 828 -84.88 -84.31 6.95
CA MET A 828 -84.64 -83.68 8.25
C MET A 828 -83.16 -83.70 8.62
N ASP A 829 -82.42 -84.73 8.25
CA ASP A 829 -80.96 -84.84 8.41
C ASP A 829 -80.25 -84.01 7.31
N LEU A 830 -80.81 -83.92 6.09
CA LEU A 830 -80.40 -82.98 5.04
C LEU A 830 -80.94 -81.57 5.31
N ARG A 831 -82.02 -81.37 6.08
CA ARG A 831 -82.42 -80.06 6.64
C ARG A 831 -81.62 -79.71 7.88
N GLU A 832 -81.08 -80.63 8.65
CA GLU A 832 -80.13 -80.36 9.73
C GLU A 832 -78.74 -80.10 9.15
N GLU A 833 -78.34 -80.77 8.05
CA GLU A 833 -77.12 -80.49 7.28
C GLU A 833 -77.26 -79.24 6.38
N LEU A 834 -78.48 -78.92 5.90
CA LEU A 834 -78.82 -77.64 5.28
C LEU A 834 -79.16 -76.55 6.31
N GLN A 835 -79.53 -76.85 7.56
CA GLN A 835 -79.63 -75.86 8.65
C GLN A 835 -78.27 -75.63 9.29
N GLU A 836 -77.31 -76.55 9.23
CA GLU A 836 -75.92 -76.33 9.63
C GLU A 836 -75.15 -75.57 8.51
N LYS A 837 -75.50 -75.79 7.23
CA LYS A 837 -75.08 -74.91 6.12
C LYS A 837 -75.82 -73.56 6.09
N LEU A 838 -77.13 -73.50 6.37
CA LEU A 838 -77.91 -72.24 6.46
C LEU A 838 -77.62 -71.48 7.76
N LEU A 839 -77.19 -72.13 8.85
CA LEU A 839 -76.70 -71.44 10.05
C LEU A 839 -75.27 -70.96 9.85
N ASN A 840 -74.42 -71.63 9.07
CA ASN A 840 -73.15 -71.05 8.61
C ASN A 840 -73.36 -69.93 7.58
N ASP A 841 -74.31 -70.06 6.66
CA ASP A 841 -74.63 -69.03 5.67
C ASP A 841 -75.39 -67.85 6.31
N ILE A 842 -76.26 -68.04 7.32
CA ILE A 842 -76.90 -66.95 8.10
C ILE A 842 -75.93 -66.36 9.15
N THR A 843 -74.90 -67.08 9.61
CA THR A 843 -73.84 -66.46 10.44
C THR A 843 -72.88 -65.64 9.56
N VAL A 844 -72.67 -66.02 8.30
CA VAL A 844 -71.98 -65.20 7.30
C VAL A 844 -72.89 -64.05 6.82
N GLU A 845 -74.20 -64.24 6.66
CA GLU A 845 -75.14 -63.23 6.16
C GLU A 845 -75.67 -62.28 7.26
N ILE A 846 -75.66 -62.65 8.56
CA ILE A 846 -75.87 -61.72 9.69
C ILE A 846 -74.59 -60.96 10.01
N ASN A 847 -73.39 -61.56 9.86
CA ASN A 847 -72.15 -60.79 9.93
C ASN A 847 -71.99 -59.87 8.70
N GLU A 848 -72.42 -60.28 7.51
CA GLU A 848 -72.44 -59.44 6.30
C GLU A 848 -73.63 -58.46 6.26
N ASN A 849 -74.77 -58.70 6.92
CA ASN A 849 -75.89 -57.73 7.03
C ASN A 849 -75.83 -56.81 8.27
N GLU A 850 -75.17 -57.21 9.37
CA GLU A 850 -74.76 -56.25 10.40
C GLU A 850 -73.58 -55.40 9.91
N GLU A 851 -72.64 -55.93 9.11
CA GLU A 851 -71.69 -55.10 8.37
C GLU A 851 -72.35 -54.30 7.25
N LYS A 852 -73.36 -54.79 6.51
CA LYS A 852 -74.08 -53.99 5.48
C LYS A 852 -75.01 -52.92 6.06
N ARG A 853 -75.69 -53.14 7.19
CA ARG A 853 -76.48 -52.08 7.86
C ARG A 853 -75.61 -51.10 8.65
N LYS A 854 -74.49 -51.55 9.23
CA LYS A 854 -73.47 -50.64 9.75
C LYS A 854 -72.80 -49.90 8.59
N THR A 855 -72.53 -50.50 7.43
CA THR A 855 -71.94 -49.82 6.26
C THR A 855 -72.93 -49.06 5.38
N GLU A 856 -74.24 -49.24 5.47
CA GLU A 856 -75.24 -48.37 4.79
C GLU A 856 -75.63 -47.18 5.65
N GLN A 857 -75.76 -47.33 6.98
CA GLN A 857 -75.84 -46.16 7.88
C GLN A 857 -74.48 -45.46 8.01
N VAL A 858 -73.36 -46.19 7.91
CA VAL A 858 -72.02 -45.59 7.76
C VAL A 858 -71.80 -45.10 6.33
N ALA A 859 -72.43 -45.59 5.26
CA ALA A 859 -72.31 -45.02 3.90
C ALA A 859 -73.18 -43.78 3.70
N GLU A 860 -74.37 -43.69 4.30
CA GLU A 860 -75.17 -42.46 4.26
C GLU A 860 -74.59 -41.40 5.23
N MET A 861 -74.01 -41.85 6.35
CA MET A 861 -73.20 -41.00 7.23
C MET A 861 -71.80 -40.72 6.66
N GLN A 862 -71.21 -41.59 5.82
CA GLN A 862 -69.96 -41.39 5.06
C GLN A 862 -70.19 -40.64 3.76
N GLN A 863 -71.39 -40.56 3.21
CA GLN A 863 -71.70 -39.68 2.08
C GLN A 863 -71.95 -38.26 2.58
N ARG A 864 -72.53 -38.11 3.78
CA ARG A 864 -72.51 -36.85 4.56
C ARG A 864 -71.11 -36.53 5.11
N LEU A 865 -70.32 -37.53 5.49
CA LEU A 865 -68.91 -37.36 5.87
C LEU A 865 -67.99 -37.21 4.65
N GLU A 866 -68.34 -37.65 3.42
CA GLU A 866 -67.56 -37.48 2.17
C GLU A 866 -67.83 -36.13 1.53
N LEU A 867 -69.03 -35.57 1.72
CA LEU A 867 -69.26 -34.15 1.49
C LEU A 867 -68.55 -33.30 2.55
N ALA A 868 -68.38 -33.79 3.79
CA ALA A 868 -67.50 -33.19 4.79
C ALA A 868 -66.00 -33.57 4.64
N LEU A 869 -65.64 -34.62 3.90
CA LEU A 869 -64.25 -35.10 3.64
C LEU A 869 -63.76 -34.68 2.25
N LYS A 870 -64.64 -34.18 1.37
CA LYS A 870 -64.27 -33.28 0.28
C LYS A 870 -63.98 -31.88 0.81
N SER A 871 -64.64 -31.45 1.88
CA SER A 871 -64.16 -30.29 2.65
C SER A 871 -62.91 -30.64 3.46
N ASP A 872 -62.67 -31.91 3.84
CA ASP A 872 -61.45 -32.36 4.55
C ASP A 872 -60.27 -32.78 3.64
N LYS A 873 -60.47 -33.05 2.34
CA LYS A 873 -59.42 -33.15 1.31
C LYS A 873 -58.99 -31.76 0.84
N VAL A 874 -59.95 -30.84 0.77
CA VAL A 874 -59.66 -29.41 0.69
C VAL A 874 -59.05 -28.94 2.02
N HIS A 875 -59.47 -29.42 3.19
CA HIS A 875 -58.85 -29.10 4.48
C HIS A 875 -57.45 -29.68 4.56
N THR A 876 -57.17 -30.92 4.18
CA THR A 876 -55.82 -31.52 4.22
C THR A 876 -54.91 -30.98 3.12
N SER A 877 -55.42 -30.58 1.95
CA SER A 877 -54.65 -29.82 0.95
C SER A 877 -54.39 -28.39 1.40
N ILE A 878 -55.40 -27.71 1.97
CA ILE A 878 -55.28 -26.38 2.55
C ILE A 878 -54.39 -26.43 3.79
N GLN A 879 -54.42 -27.49 4.60
CA GLN A 879 -53.66 -27.70 5.84
C GLN A 879 -52.25 -28.16 5.53
N ARG A 880 -51.99 -28.88 4.43
CA ARG A 880 -50.64 -29.13 3.91
C ARG A 880 -50.06 -27.86 3.30
N SER A 881 -50.83 -27.07 2.55
CA SER A 881 -50.42 -25.74 2.09
C SER A 881 -50.29 -24.71 3.22
N LEU A 882 -51.12 -24.80 4.27
CA LEU A 882 -51.03 -23.97 5.47
C LEU A 882 -49.83 -24.40 6.29
N LYS A 883 -49.52 -25.70 6.35
CA LYS A 883 -48.35 -26.21 7.05
C LYS A 883 -47.07 -25.83 6.33
N GLU A 884 -47.01 -25.94 5.01
CA GLU A 884 -45.88 -25.44 4.20
C GLU A 884 -45.76 -23.91 4.30
N THR A 885 -46.87 -23.15 4.24
CA THR A 885 -46.81 -21.69 4.44
C THR A 885 -46.47 -21.30 5.88
N ILE A 886 -46.92 -22.05 6.89
CA ILE A 886 -46.52 -21.88 8.30
C ILE A 886 -45.05 -22.26 8.49
N GLU A 887 -44.55 -23.31 7.85
CA GLU A 887 -43.14 -23.71 7.91
C GLU A 887 -42.24 -22.66 7.23
N THR A 888 -42.63 -22.14 6.06
CA THR A 888 -41.91 -21.03 5.41
C THR A 888 -42.01 -19.72 6.21
N LEU A 889 -43.17 -19.41 6.81
CA LEU A 889 -43.32 -18.26 7.71
C LEU A 889 -42.52 -18.44 8.99
N ASN A 890 -42.42 -19.65 9.54
CA ASN A 890 -41.60 -19.94 10.71
C ASN A 890 -40.11 -19.87 10.37
N HIS A 891 -39.68 -20.33 9.18
CA HIS A 891 -38.33 -20.12 8.68
C HIS A 891 -38.04 -18.62 8.53
N HIS A 892 -38.97 -17.86 7.94
CA HIS A 892 -38.82 -16.42 7.80
C HIS A 892 -38.82 -15.68 9.15
N ILE A 893 -39.63 -16.11 10.13
CA ILE A 893 -39.60 -15.60 11.50
C ILE A 893 -38.27 -15.94 12.18
N GLN A 894 -37.72 -17.12 11.93
CA GLN A 894 -36.42 -17.55 12.46
C GLN A 894 -35.27 -16.77 11.82
N ASP A 895 -35.33 -16.51 10.52
CA ASP A 895 -34.41 -15.64 9.80
C ASP A 895 -34.49 -14.21 10.34
N LEU A 896 -35.71 -13.65 10.48
CA LEU A 896 -35.92 -12.33 11.08
C LEU A 896 -35.47 -12.26 12.54
N GLN A 897 -35.57 -13.35 13.30
CA GLN A 897 -35.03 -13.44 14.66
C GLN A 897 -33.50 -13.49 14.65
N SER A 898 -32.90 -14.22 13.70
CA SER A 898 -31.45 -14.26 13.52
C SER A 898 -30.90 -12.89 13.11
N ASP A 899 -31.58 -12.19 12.20
CA ASP A 899 -31.26 -10.83 11.77
C ASP A 899 -31.48 -9.82 12.89
N LYS A 900 -32.54 -9.97 13.70
CA LYS A 900 -32.74 -9.15 14.90
C LYS A 900 -31.59 -9.34 15.90
N SER A 901 -31.16 -10.57 16.15
CA SER A 901 -30.02 -10.86 17.04
C SER A 901 -28.73 -10.30 16.48
N ARG A 902 -28.51 -10.41 15.17
CA ARG A 902 -27.35 -9.84 14.47
C ARG A 902 -27.34 -8.31 14.57
N LEU A 903 -28.44 -7.65 14.23
CA LEU A 903 -28.60 -6.20 14.35
C LEU A 903 -28.47 -5.71 15.80
N GLN A 904 -28.91 -6.49 16.79
CA GLN A 904 -28.73 -6.17 18.21
C GLN A 904 -27.26 -6.27 18.63
N THR A 905 -26.51 -7.21 18.04
CA THR A 905 -25.06 -7.36 18.25
C THR A 905 -24.31 -6.20 17.59
N ASP A 906 -24.68 -5.84 16.36
CA ASP A 906 -24.12 -4.70 15.63
C ASP A 906 -24.39 -3.39 16.36
N LEU A 907 -25.60 -3.22 16.94
CA LEU A 907 -25.96 -2.07 17.76
C LEU A 907 -25.13 -1.99 19.05
N GLN A 908 -24.90 -3.12 19.73
CA GLN A 908 -24.01 -3.17 20.89
C GLN A 908 -22.57 -2.81 20.52
N GLN A 909 -22.05 -3.34 19.41
CA GLN A 909 -20.72 -3.01 18.93
C GLN A 909 -20.59 -1.53 18.54
N ALA A 910 -21.60 -0.96 17.88
CA ALA A 910 -21.64 0.46 17.55
C ALA A 910 -21.68 1.33 18.82
N THR A 911 -22.43 0.92 19.85
CA THR A 911 -22.51 1.62 21.14
C THR A 911 -21.16 1.61 21.86
N LEU A 912 -20.50 0.45 21.94
CA LEU A 912 -19.15 0.33 22.51
C LEU A 912 -18.11 1.16 21.74
N ARG A 913 -18.26 1.24 20.41
CA ARG A 913 -17.37 2.07 19.59
C ARG A 913 -17.58 3.56 19.84
N ILE A 914 -18.82 4.00 20.02
CA ILE A 914 -19.14 5.39 20.41
C ILE A 914 -18.54 5.70 21.79
N GLU A 915 -18.68 4.82 22.77
CA GLU A 915 -18.08 5.00 24.10
C GLU A 915 -16.55 5.06 24.03
N SER A 916 -15.91 4.19 23.25
CA SER A 916 -14.46 4.23 23.01
C SER A 916 -14.04 5.58 22.42
N LEU A 917 -14.73 6.04 21.37
CA LEU A 917 -14.44 7.33 20.72
C LEU A 917 -14.69 8.52 21.65
N GLN A 918 -15.66 8.43 22.56
CA GLN A 918 -15.89 9.45 23.58
C GLN A 918 -14.75 9.50 24.60
N THR A 919 -14.25 8.34 25.06
CA THR A 919 -13.09 8.30 25.95
C THR A 919 -11.82 8.83 25.30
N GLU A 920 -11.63 8.56 24.00
CA GLU A 920 -10.50 9.06 23.24
C GLU A 920 -10.58 10.58 23.02
N ASN A 921 -11.76 11.11 22.68
CA ASN A 921 -11.98 12.56 22.63
C ASN A 921 -11.72 13.23 23.97
N LEU A 922 -12.11 12.62 25.09
CA LEU A 922 -11.87 13.17 26.42
C LEU A 922 -10.36 13.25 26.74
N LYS A 923 -9.60 12.21 26.37
CA LYS A 923 -8.14 12.19 26.51
C LYS A 923 -7.47 13.23 25.60
N GLN A 924 -7.93 13.38 24.37
CA GLN A 924 -7.44 14.43 23.47
C GLN A 924 -7.73 15.83 24.03
N HIS A 925 -8.89 16.05 24.62
CA HIS A 925 -9.22 17.31 25.27
C HIS A 925 -8.28 17.63 26.44
N GLN A 926 -8.00 16.64 27.30
CA GLN A 926 -7.05 16.78 28.41
C GLN A 926 -5.62 17.06 27.92
N LEU A 927 -5.19 16.38 26.85
CA LEU A 927 -3.89 16.64 26.25
C LEU A 927 -3.78 18.05 25.67
N ASN A 928 -4.83 18.52 24.99
CA ASN A 928 -4.87 19.88 24.45
C ASN A 928 -4.83 20.94 25.56
N GLU A 929 -5.54 20.72 26.66
CA GLU A 929 -5.49 21.60 27.84
C GLU A 929 -4.10 21.62 28.48
N GLN A 930 -3.41 20.47 28.52
CA GLN A 930 -2.03 20.40 28.98
C GLN A 930 -1.06 21.15 28.05
N ILE A 931 -1.23 21.03 26.74
CA ILE A 931 -0.42 21.77 25.75
C ILE A 931 -0.65 23.29 25.87
N GLU A 932 -1.89 23.75 26.10
CA GLU A 932 -2.16 25.17 26.35
C GLU A 932 -1.49 25.69 27.63
N ASN A 933 -1.49 24.88 28.70
CA ASN A 933 -0.79 25.21 29.93
C ASN A 933 0.73 25.28 29.71
N ASP A 934 1.31 24.33 29.00
CA ASP A 934 2.75 24.34 28.69
C ASP A 934 3.11 25.53 27.78
N ARG A 935 2.23 25.87 26.83
CA ARG A 935 2.38 27.04 25.96
C ARG A 935 2.35 28.35 26.74
N THR A 936 1.42 28.49 27.69
CA THR A 936 1.33 29.71 28.52
C THR A 936 2.53 29.84 29.46
N ILE A 937 3.02 28.74 30.03
CA ILE A 937 4.26 28.72 30.82
C ILE A 937 5.46 29.16 29.96
N ALA A 938 5.61 28.59 28.76
CA ALA A 938 6.68 28.95 27.84
C ALA A 938 6.60 30.42 27.40
N LEU A 939 5.39 30.94 27.16
CA LEU A 939 5.17 32.35 26.81
C LEU A 939 5.63 33.28 27.94
N ASN A 940 5.28 32.95 29.19
CA ASN A 940 5.69 33.70 30.37
C ASN A 940 7.21 33.67 30.56
N SER A 941 7.85 32.52 30.34
CA SER A 941 9.32 32.43 30.36
C SER A 941 9.96 33.28 29.25
N CYS A 942 9.41 33.27 28.04
CA CYS A 942 9.91 34.07 26.94
C CYS A 942 9.78 35.58 27.21
N GLN A 943 8.67 36.03 27.80
CA GLN A 943 8.50 37.41 28.24
C GLN A 943 9.49 37.79 29.35
N HIS A 944 9.76 36.88 30.29
CA HIS A 944 10.77 37.11 31.32
C HIS A 944 12.19 37.25 30.72
N PHE A 945 12.53 36.42 29.74
CA PHE A 945 13.80 36.55 29.01
C PHE A 945 13.88 37.84 28.19
N GLN A 946 12.79 38.30 27.59
CA GLN A 946 12.76 39.60 26.91
C GLN A 946 13.01 40.76 27.88
N GLN A 947 12.34 40.77 29.04
CA GLN A 947 12.52 41.82 30.06
C GLN A 947 13.95 41.85 30.61
N THR A 948 14.55 40.69 30.85
CA THR A 948 15.95 40.60 31.31
C THR A 948 16.93 41.06 30.22
N ASN A 949 16.66 40.76 28.95
CA ASN A 949 17.49 41.23 27.85
C ASN A 949 17.37 42.75 27.65
N GLU A 950 16.17 43.33 27.80
CA GLU A 950 15.97 44.79 27.81
C GLU A 950 16.73 45.47 28.96
N GLN A 951 16.75 44.86 30.15
CA GLN A 951 17.58 45.34 31.26
C GLN A 951 19.08 45.29 30.93
N LEU A 952 19.57 44.19 30.36
CA LEU A 952 20.97 44.06 29.97
C LEU A 952 21.39 45.07 28.90
N ILE A 953 20.51 45.36 27.93
CA ILE A 953 20.74 46.40 26.93
C ILE A 953 20.83 47.78 27.59
N ASN A 954 19.93 48.09 28.52
CA ASN A 954 19.98 49.34 29.28
C ASN A 954 21.27 49.47 30.10
N ASP A 955 21.70 48.39 30.76
CA ASP A 955 22.94 48.36 31.52
C ASP A 955 24.17 48.54 30.61
N HIS A 956 24.14 47.94 29.40
CA HIS A 956 25.17 48.13 28.38
C HIS A 956 25.26 49.59 27.93
N ASP A 957 24.12 50.22 27.62
CA ASP A 957 24.05 51.63 27.24
C ASP A 957 24.57 52.56 28.36
N GLN A 958 24.25 52.24 29.61
CA GLN A 958 24.78 52.98 30.76
C GLN A 958 26.29 52.82 30.89
N LEU A 959 26.81 51.60 30.74
CA LEU A 959 28.24 51.34 30.74
C LEU A 959 28.93 52.08 29.59
N GLN A 960 28.36 52.11 28.40
CA GLN A 960 28.92 52.82 27.25
C GLN A 960 28.96 54.34 27.46
N LYS A 961 27.94 54.91 28.11
CA LYS A 961 27.95 56.31 28.55
C LYS A 961 29.04 56.59 29.59
N LEU A 962 29.31 55.65 30.50
CA LEU A 962 30.40 55.78 31.46
C LEU A 962 31.78 55.66 30.78
N TYR A 963 31.95 54.72 29.84
CA TYR A 963 33.19 54.58 29.07
C TYR A 963 33.52 55.83 28.25
N THR A 964 32.55 56.38 27.52
CA THR A 964 32.74 57.62 26.74
C THR A 964 33.06 58.82 27.64
N LYS A 965 32.45 58.90 28.83
CA LYS A 965 32.80 59.93 29.82
C LYS A 965 34.23 59.77 30.33
N LEU A 966 34.65 58.53 30.63
CA LEU A 966 36.00 58.24 31.08
C LEU A 966 37.04 58.54 29.98
N GLU A 967 36.74 58.21 28.73
CA GLU A 967 37.57 58.52 27.57
C GLU A 967 37.75 60.05 27.41
N HIS A 968 36.67 60.82 27.59
CA HIS A 968 36.76 62.28 27.60
C HIS A 968 37.61 62.83 28.77
N GLU A 969 37.50 62.23 29.96
CA GLU A 969 38.37 62.56 31.11
C GLU A 969 39.84 62.20 30.84
N PHE A 970 40.11 61.10 30.14
CA PHE A 970 41.46 60.75 29.69
C PHE A 970 42.00 61.73 28.65
N ASP A 971 41.22 62.11 27.65
CA ASP A 971 41.65 63.08 26.63
C ASP A 971 41.92 64.46 27.22
N THR A 972 41.06 64.91 28.13
CA THR A 972 41.24 66.19 28.83
C THR A 972 42.50 66.18 29.70
N THR A 973 42.78 65.09 30.43
CA THR A 973 44.03 64.96 31.20
C THR A 973 45.27 64.89 30.31
N ILE A 974 45.21 64.21 29.15
CA ILE A 974 46.30 64.22 28.15
C ILE A 974 46.55 65.63 27.64
N ASN A 975 45.49 66.37 27.28
CA ASN A 975 45.61 67.75 26.80
C ASN A 975 46.25 68.66 27.86
N GLN A 976 45.81 68.57 29.13
CA GLN A 976 46.43 69.30 30.23
C GLN A 976 47.92 68.95 30.41
N LEU A 977 48.29 67.67 30.25
CA LEU A 977 49.68 67.22 30.30
C LEU A 977 50.51 67.77 29.13
N THR A 978 49.92 67.87 27.95
CA THR A 978 50.58 68.49 26.78
C THR A 978 50.78 69.99 26.98
N ASP A 979 49.81 70.70 27.53
CA ASP A 979 49.90 72.12 27.87
C ASP A 979 50.95 72.39 28.96
N GLN A 980 51.03 71.52 29.97
CA GLN A 980 52.11 71.56 30.95
C GLN A 980 53.49 71.30 30.33
N ARG A 981 53.60 70.42 29.34
CA ARG A 981 54.86 70.18 28.62
C ARG A 981 55.25 71.38 27.75
N THR A 982 54.31 72.05 27.10
CA THR A 982 54.60 73.23 26.27
C THR A 982 55.01 74.41 27.14
N THR A 983 54.32 74.66 28.25
CA THR A 983 54.73 75.67 29.24
C THR A 983 56.10 75.37 29.85
N ASN A 984 56.38 74.12 30.24
CA ASN A 984 57.73 73.73 30.70
C ASN A 984 58.80 73.95 29.62
N ARG A 985 58.51 73.69 28.34
CA ARG A 985 59.43 74.01 27.23
C ARG A 985 59.66 75.51 27.09
N MET A 986 58.62 76.33 27.26
CA MET A 986 58.76 77.80 27.24
C MET A 986 59.61 78.30 28.41
N LEU A 987 59.33 77.84 29.63
CA LEU A 987 60.14 78.14 30.82
C LEU A 987 61.59 77.69 30.63
N THR A 988 61.83 76.52 30.04
CA THR A 988 63.20 76.05 29.73
C THR A 988 63.90 76.98 28.74
N LYS A 989 63.19 77.50 27.73
CA LYS A 989 63.73 78.50 26.79
C LYS A 989 64.02 79.82 27.49
N GLU A 990 63.14 80.29 28.37
CA GLU A 990 63.39 81.50 29.18
C GLU A 990 64.57 81.33 30.12
N CYS A 991 64.68 80.20 30.85
CA CYS A 991 65.84 79.89 31.68
C CYS A 991 67.13 79.86 30.86
N LYS A 992 67.12 79.31 29.64
CA LYS A 992 68.26 79.38 28.71
C LYS A 992 68.57 80.82 28.29
N TYR A 993 67.55 81.63 28.01
CA TYR A 993 67.72 83.03 27.63
C TYR A 993 68.31 83.86 28.78
N ILE A 994 67.79 83.68 30.00
CA ILE A 994 68.31 84.28 31.23
C ILE A 994 69.75 83.81 31.47
N TRP A 995 70.07 82.53 31.29
CA TRP A 995 71.43 82.01 31.44
C TRP A 995 72.40 82.62 30.42
N ILE A 996 71.99 82.77 29.16
CA ILE A 996 72.77 83.46 28.12
C ILE A 996 72.96 84.94 28.47
N TYR A 997 71.91 85.61 28.95
CA TYR A 997 71.96 87.02 29.36
C TYR A 997 72.87 87.23 30.57
N PHE A 998 72.81 86.34 31.56
CA PHE A 998 73.67 86.36 32.75
C PHE A 998 75.14 86.11 32.39
N ASN A 999 75.41 85.19 31.45
CA ASN A 999 76.77 84.98 30.93
C ASN A 999 77.29 86.18 30.12
N ARG A 1000 76.42 86.87 29.35
CA ARG A 1000 76.78 88.14 28.68
C ARG A 1000 77.08 89.26 29.67
N LEU A 1001 76.32 89.35 30.78
CA LEU A 1001 76.60 90.29 31.86
C LEU A 1001 77.91 89.97 32.58
N LYS A 1002 78.23 88.69 32.78
CA LYS A 1002 79.52 88.24 33.34
C LYS A 1002 80.71 88.57 32.44
N PHE A 1003 80.55 88.49 31.12
CA PHE A 1003 81.58 88.92 30.17
C PHE A 1003 81.69 90.45 30.10
N LYS A 1004 80.58 91.21 30.21
CA LYS A 1004 80.64 92.68 30.32
C LYS A 1004 81.20 93.18 31.66
N SER A 1005 81.06 92.42 32.75
CA SER A 1005 81.68 92.76 34.04
C SER A 1005 83.16 92.37 34.14
N SER A 1006 83.71 91.70 33.12
CA SER A 1006 85.14 91.37 33.06
C SER A 1006 85.98 92.51 32.43
N ASP A 1007 85.36 93.40 31.64
CA ASP A 1007 86.02 94.48 30.91
C ASP A 1007 85.79 95.88 31.49
N SER A 1008 85.11 96.02 32.63
CA SER A 1008 84.84 97.32 33.27
C SER A 1008 85.26 97.39 34.74
N LEU A 1009 86.45 96.87 35.06
CA LEU A 1009 87.14 97.18 36.32
C LEU A 1009 88.04 98.40 36.13
N LEU A 1010 87.40 99.53 35.79
CA LEU A 1010 87.94 100.88 35.90
C LEU A 1010 86.74 101.84 35.97
N LEU A 1011 86.62 102.51 37.13
CA LEU A 1011 85.83 103.72 37.41
C LEU A 1011 84.38 103.58 37.97
N ASN A 1012 84.31 103.62 39.31
CA ASN A 1012 83.48 104.49 40.19
C ASN A 1012 81.93 104.62 40.07
N GLN A 1013 81.33 104.62 41.29
CA GLN A 1013 80.19 105.41 41.83
C GLN A 1013 78.87 104.70 42.22
N PHE A 1014 78.59 104.76 43.54
CA PHE A 1014 77.31 104.84 44.28
C PHE A 1014 76.12 103.90 43.93
N MET A 1015 76.01 102.79 44.68
CA MET A 1015 74.95 102.53 45.68
C MET A 1015 75.20 101.18 46.36
#